data_AF-A0A5C8AM83-F1
#
_entry.id   AF-A0A5C8AM83-F1
#
_cell.length_a   1.000
_cell.length_b   1.000
_cell.length_c   1.000
_cell.angle_alpha   90.00
_cell.angle_beta   90.00
_cell.angle_gamma   90.00
#
_symmetry.space_group_name_H-M   'P 1'
#
loop_
_entity.id
_entity.type
_entity.pdbx_description
1 polymer ?
#
loop_
_entity_poly.entity_id
_entity_poly.type
_entity_poly.pdbx_seq_one_letter_code
_entity_poly.pdbx_strand_id
1 'polypeptide(L)'
;MLRIRIICTALLVATLVSSAGFSQSTLTPELLWKLKRLSGGKVSPDGKKILFELREFDIAANRGNTDLFVFDIASNSYSQITQTPQSEMEATWGKNNKIWFLQAVSDGLHLFTMNADGSSVTQVTPSGLPEIEGFKLSPDESKIVFIVAVKAKETLREKHPDLPLANARLEDDLMYRHWNQWADENKKHLFLHEIKNNSVERNSIDLLQGEAVDGILPPFGGSDQVVFSPDSKRIIYSCKKKVGKEFALSTNSDLFEFTIETRTTIRLTENYKGYDANARFSPSGKLFAWNSMAHDGFESDKNDIIVRNLSAGVDVNITAKADLTVEEFLFSSDEKVIFFLAPMQGTKQLFSIDLKTNAVKQLTFGQFDLVSMDLAPTAIIACRQSMIEPTDLYSISLKKFEMKRLTEVNKSILENVRLPKVEEKWVETTDGQKMLVWMVLPPDFDPNQKYPALLYCQGGPQSMVSQFFSYRWNLALMASQGYVVVAPNRRGLPGFGQKWNDAISKDWGGQSIQDYLSAIDFAAKETYVDASRMGAVGASYGGYSVYYLAGKHAGRFKTFVSHCGLFNLESWYGTTEELFFANWDNKGPYWLNENKEYYAKNSPHNFVQNWDTPMLVIHGGMDFRVPESEGMQAFQAAQLKGLRSKYLLFPKEGHWITTPQNGILWFREFFEWLETDLKR
;
A
#
# COMPACT_ATOMS: atom_id res chain seq x y z
N MET A 1 -82.33 -9.11 -52.90
CA MET A 1 -80.93 -9.33 -53.30
C MET A 1 -80.03 -8.56 -52.35
N LEU A 2 -79.54 -9.25 -51.31
CA LEU A 2 -78.79 -8.66 -50.20
C LEU A 2 -77.29 -8.72 -50.54
N ARG A 3 -76.62 -7.56 -50.64
CA ARG A 3 -75.16 -7.46 -50.77
C ARG A 3 -74.56 -7.20 -49.39
N ILE A 4 -73.84 -8.19 -48.86
CA ILE A 4 -72.96 -8.06 -47.70
C ILE A 4 -71.61 -7.53 -48.19
N ARG A 5 -71.19 -6.37 -47.70
CA ARG A 5 -69.81 -5.86 -47.83
C ARG A 5 -69.13 -6.01 -46.47
N ILE A 6 -68.09 -6.83 -46.44
CA ILE A 6 -67.19 -7.03 -45.31
C ILE A 6 -66.22 -5.84 -45.25
N ILE A 7 -66.19 -5.14 -44.12
CA ILE A 7 -65.19 -4.13 -43.78
C ILE A 7 -64.14 -4.83 -42.91
N CYS A 8 -62.93 -5.02 -43.42
CA CYS A 8 -61.77 -5.43 -42.64
C CYS A 8 -61.10 -4.19 -42.04
N THR A 9 -61.22 -4.02 -40.72
CA THR A 9 -60.48 -3.02 -39.95
C THR A 9 -59.14 -3.61 -39.53
N ALA A 10 -58.04 -3.12 -40.11
CA ALA A 10 -56.69 -3.43 -39.65
C ALA A 10 -56.34 -2.51 -38.47
N LEU A 11 -56.24 -3.07 -37.27
CA LEU A 11 -55.69 -2.41 -36.08
C LEU A 11 -54.15 -2.45 -36.18
N LEU A 12 -53.51 -1.30 -36.37
CA LEU A 12 -52.07 -1.14 -36.23
C LEU A 12 -51.76 -0.89 -34.74
N VAL A 13 -51.33 -1.93 -34.01
CA VAL A 13 -50.80 -1.79 -32.66
C VAL A 13 -49.34 -1.36 -32.78
N ALA A 14 -49.08 -0.06 -32.58
CA ALA A 14 -47.72 0.44 -32.41
C ALA A 14 -47.22 0.06 -31.01
N THR A 15 -46.42 -1.00 -30.92
CA THR A 15 -45.63 -1.32 -29.73
C THR A 15 -44.52 -0.28 -29.59
N LEU A 16 -44.78 0.75 -28.77
CA LEU A 16 -43.75 1.59 -28.18
C LEU A 16 -42.90 0.71 -27.26
N VAL A 17 -41.82 0.15 -27.80
CA VAL A 17 -40.72 -0.36 -26.99
C VAL A 17 -40.07 0.86 -26.34
N SER A 18 -40.47 1.13 -25.10
CA SER A 18 -39.72 2.01 -24.21
C SER A 18 -38.39 1.33 -23.94
N SER A 19 -37.36 1.71 -24.68
CA SER A 19 -35.99 1.55 -24.22
C SER A 19 -35.87 2.37 -22.94
N ALA A 20 -36.09 1.74 -21.80
CA ALA A 20 -35.58 2.23 -20.53
C ALA A 20 -34.06 2.26 -20.70
N GLY A 21 -33.54 3.40 -21.16
CA GLY A 21 -32.12 3.66 -21.14
C GLY A 21 -31.69 3.51 -19.69
N PHE A 22 -30.88 2.49 -19.40
CA PHE A 22 -30.18 2.44 -18.13
C PHE A 22 -29.36 3.72 -18.04
N SER A 23 -29.83 4.68 -17.25
CA SER A 23 -29.07 5.88 -16.97
C SER A 23 -27.76 5.43 -16.34
N GLN A 24 -26.63 5.66 -17.02
CA GLN A 24 -25.33 5.34 -16.46
C GLN A 24 -25.18 6.09 -15.12
N SER A 25 -24.51 5.46 -14.15
CA SER A 25 -24.30 6.03 -12.82
C SER A 25 -22.88 6.59 -12.68
N THR A 26 -22.62 7.41 -11.67
CA THR A 26 -21.24 7.78 -11.29
C THR A 26 -20.75 6.88 -10.17
N LEU A 27 -19.43 6.89 -9.90
CA LEU A 27 -18.88 6.10 -8.80
C LEU A 27 -19.42 6.63 -7.46
N THR A 28 -19.94 5.73 -6.62
CA THR A 28 -20.39 6.02 -5.25
C THR A 28 -19.55 5.24 -4.23
N PRO A 29 -19.57 5.62 -2.93
CA PRO A 29 -18.90 4.86 -1.88
C PRO A 29 -19.34 3.38 -1.85
N GLU A 30 -20.65 3.12 -1.98
CA GLU A 30 -21.19 1.77 -1.99
C GLU A 30 -20.71 0.97 -3.21
N LEU A 31 -20.63 1.60 -4.38
CA LEU A 31 -20.11 0.95 -5.58
C LEU A 31 -18.62 0.65 -5.46
N LEU A 32 -17.84 1.58 -4.90
CA LEU A 32 -16.41 1.39 -4.65
C LEU A 32 -16.14 0.17 -3.75
N TRP A 33 -16.98 -0.07 -2.73
CA TRP A 33 -16.88 -1.25 -1.86
C TRP A 33 -17.36 -2.55 -2.50
N LYS A 34 -18.17 -2.49 -3.57
CA LYS A 34 -18.58 -3.67 -4.36
C LYS A 34 -17.52 -4.13 -5.35
N LEU A 35 -16.54 -3.31 -5.68
CA LEU A 35 -15.46 -3.68 -6.60
C LEU A 35 -14.60 -4.77 -5.98
N LYS A 36 -14.31 -5.80 -6.78
CA LYS A 36 -13.39 -6.88 -6.44
C LYS A 36 -11.97 -6.32 -6.37
N ARG A 37 -11.18 -6.78 -5.40
CA ARG A 37 -9.76 -6.40 -5.26
C ARG A 37 -8.90 -7.56 -5.73
N LEU A 38 -8.18 -7.36 -6.83
CA LEU A 38 -7.27 -8.36 -7.38
C LEU A 38 -5.88 -8.22 -6.75
N SER A 39 -5.31 -9.33 -6.33
CA SER A 39 -3.91 -9.47 -5.88
C SER A 39 -3.26 -10.73 -6.48
N GLY A 40 -1.94 -10.83 -6.38
CA GLY A 40 -1.17 -11.97 -6.87
C GLY A 40 -0.66 -11.79 -8.30
N GLY A 41 -0.97 -12.74 -9.18
CA GLY A 41 -0.44 -12.80 -10.55
C GLY A 41 0.81 -13.68 -10.68
N LYS A 42 0.89 -14.78 -9.91
CA LYS A 42 2.05 -15.68 -9.86
C LYS A 42 1.98 -16.74 -10.95
N VAL A 43 3.08 -16.94 -11.67
CA VAL A 43 3.16 -17.87 -12.82
C VAL A 43 3.46 -19.29 -12.33
N SER A 44 2.78 -20.29 -12.89
CA SER A 44 3.01 -21.70 -12.58
C SER A 44 4.41 -22.16 -13.00
N PRO A 45 5.00 -23.18 -12.36
CA PRO A 45 6.33 -23.68 -12.70
C PRO A 45 6.51 -24.09 -14.16
N ASP A 46 5.46 -24.58 -14.81
CA ASP A 46 5.48 -24.92 -16.25
C ASP A 46 5.24 -23.73 -17.19
N GLY A 47 5.00 -22.54 -16.63
CA GLY A 47 4.79 -21.29 -17.36
C GLY A 47 3.45 -21.19 -18.09
N LYS A 48 2.46 -22.03 -17.78
CA LYS A 48 1.19 -22.11 -18.52
C LYS A 48 -0.01 -21.48 -17.81
N LYS A 49 0.07 -21.31 -16.49
CA LYS A 49 -1.05 -20.82 -15.66
C LYS A 49 -0.60 -19.68 -14.78
N ILE A 50 -1.55 -18.87 -14.33
CA ILE A 50 -1.33 -17.75 -13.42
C ILE A 50 -2.31 -17.85 -12.25
N LEU A 51 -1.80 -17.87 -11.03
CA LEU A 51 -2.56 -17.84 -9.78
C LEU A 51 -2.76 -16.39 -9.34
N PHE A 52 -3.99 -16.03 -9.06
CA PHE A 52 -4.35 -14.73 -8.50
C PHE A 52 -5.53 -14.87 -7.55
N GLU A 53 -5.79 -13.83 -6.79
CA GLU A 53 -6.79 -13.80 -5.73
C GLU A 53 -7.78 -12.69 -6.03
N LEU A 54 -9.05 -12.90 -5.70
CA LEU A 54 -10.05 -11.85 -5.68
C LEU A 54 -10.66 -11.75 -4.29
N ARG A 55 -10.57 -10.55 -3.72
CA ARG A 55 -11.26 -10.21 -2.48
C ARG A 55 -12.54 -9.45 -2.76
N GLU A 56 -13.64 -9.96 -2.23
CA GLU A 56 -14.97 -9.36 -2.27
C GLU A 56 -15.41 -8.96 -0.86
N PHE A 57 -16.35 -8.00 -0.76
CA PHE A 57 -16.83 -7.50 0.54
C PHE A 57 -18.33 -7.65 0.69
N ASP A 58 -18.72 -8.18 1.84
CA ASP A 58 -20.09 -8.15 2.33
C ASP A 58 -20.23 -6.96 3.29
N ILE A 59 -20.92 -5.92 2.83
CA ILE A 59 -21.15 -4.69 3.58
C ILE A 59 -22.04 -4.96 4.81
N ALA A 60 -23.04 -5.85 4.69
CA ALA A 60 -23.95 -6.16 5.79
C ALA A 60 -23.23 -6.95 6.89
N ALA A 61 -22.39 -7.91 6.50
CA ALA A 61 -21.55 -8.67 7.42
C ALA A 61 -20.28 -7.92 7.87
N ASN A 62 -20.03 -6.73 7.31
CA ASN A 62 -18.87 -5.87 7.58
C ASN A 62 -17.51 -6.60 7.48
N ARG A 63 -17.38 -7.51 6.50
CA ARG A 63 -16.16 -8.31 6.29
C ARG A 63 -15.90 -8.55 4.81
N GLY A 64 -14.69 -9.00 4.47
CA GLY A 64 -14.36 -9.44 3.12
C GLY A 64 -13.96 -10.91 3.09
N ASN A 65 -14.12 -11.53 1.93
CA ASN A 65 -13.69 -12.90 1.64
C ASN A 65 -12.75 -12.91 0.44
N THR A 66 -11.65 -13.64 0.52
CA THR A 66 -10.72 -13.85 -0.58
C THR A 66 -10.88 -15.26 -1.12
N ASP A 67 -11.07 -15.36 -2.43
CA ASP A 67 -11.11 -16.63 -3.17
C ASP A 67 -9.97 -16.67 -4.22
N LEU A 68 -9.54 -17.88 -4.57
CA LEU A 68 -8.44 -18.17 -5.49
C LEU A 68 -8.96 -18.42 -6.91
N PHE A 69 -8.20 -17.91 -7.88
CA PHE A 69 -8.48 -18.01 -9.30
C PHE A 69 -7.24 -18.44 -10.07
N VAL A 70 -7.46 -19.18 -11.15
CA VAL A 70 -6.39 -19.60 -12.07
C VAL A 70 -6.71 -19.15 -13.48
N PHE A 71 -5.81 -18.37 -14.07
CA PHE A 71 -5.83 -18.01 -15.49
C PHE A 71 -5.00 -19.01 -16.29
N ASP A 72 -5.55 -19.52 -17.39
CA ASP A 72 -4.85 -20.38 -18.35
C ASP A 72 -4.40 -19.57 -19.55
N ILE A 73 -3.08 -19.56 -19.81
CA ILE A 73 -2.47 -18.73 -20.86
C ILE A 73 -2.87 -19.21 -22.26
N ALA A 74 -3.06 -20.52 -22.44
CA ALA A 74 -3.35 -21.09 -23.75
C ALA A 74 -4.81 -20.81 -24.16
N SER A 75 -5.77 -21.00 -23.26
CA SER A 75 -7.18 -20.70 -23.55
C SER A 75 -7.54 -19.22 -23.39
N ASN A 76 -6.66 -18.42 -22.78
CA ASN A 76 -6.91 -17.01 -22.46
C ASN A 76 -8.20 -16.81 -21.65
N SER A 77 -8.38 -17.64 -20.61
CA SER A 77 -9.54 -17.63 -19.73
C SER A 77 -9.12 -17.96 -18.30
N TYR A 78 -9.93 -17.57 -17.32
CA TYR A 78 -9.72 -17.92 -15.92
C TYR A 78 -10.95 -18.57 -15.29
N SER A 79 -10.72 -19.32 -14.22
CA SER A 79 -11.75 -19.94 -13.40
C SER A 79 -11.52 -19.65 -11.93
N GLN A 80 -12.61 -19.45 -11.19
CA GLN A 80 -12.62 -19.52 -9.73
C GLN A 80 -12.39 -20.96 -9.31
N ILE A 81 -11.44 -21.20 -8.40
CA ILE A 81 -11.09 -22.56 -7.96
C ILE A 81 -11.38 -22.81 -6.48
N THR A 82 -11.61 -21.75 -5.70
CA THR A 82 -12.15 -21.86 -4.34
C THR A 82 -13.41 -21.01 -4.19
N GLN A 83 -14.32 -21.47 -3.35
CA GLN A 83 -15.52 -20.74 -2.95
C GLN A 83 -15.87 -21.15 -1.53
N THR A 84 -15.09 -20.66 -0.57
CA THR A 84 -15.20 -21.12 0.82
C THR A 84 -15.66 -19.99 1.75
N PRO A 85 -16.24 -20.33 2.93
CA PRO A 85 -16.69 -19.30 3.87
C PRO A 85 -15.55 -18.49 4.53
N GLN A 86 -14.32 -19.01 4.48
CA GLN A 86 -13.13 -18.39 5.07
C GLN A 86 -12.19 -17.98 3.95
N SER A 87 -11.41 -16.92 4.14
CA SER A 87 -10.47 -16.50 3.11
C SER A 87 -9.31 -17.48 2.98
N GLU A 88 -8.92 -17.77 1.74
CA GLU A 88 -7.60 -18.32 1.46
C GLU A 88 -6.53 -17.23 1.57
N MET A 89 -5.36 -17.62 2.09
CA MET A 89 -4.23 -16.72 2.36
C MET A 89 -2.93 -17.35 1.88
N GLU A 90 -1.92 -16.52 1.59
CA GLU A 90 -0.56 -16.96 1.25
C GLU A 90 -0.51 -17.99 0.11
N ALA A 91 -1.41 -17.87 -0.88
CA ALA A 91 -1.51 -18.87 -1.94
C ALA A 91 -0.30 -18.81 -2.89
N THR A 92 0.33 -19.97 -3.14
CA THR A 92 1.52 -20.06 -3.99
C THR A 92 1.57 -21.36 -4.79
N TRP A 93 2.33 -21.34 -5.89
CA TRP A 93 2.57 -22.54 -6.68
C TRP A 93 3.63 -23.42 -6.03
N GLY A 94 3.33 -24.71 -5.96
CA GLY A 94 4.26 -25.80 -5.75
C GLY A 94 4.64 -26.51 -7.04
N LYS A 95 5.46 -27.55 -6.94
CA LYS A 95 5.83 -28.43 -8.06
C LYS A 95 4.59 -29.08 -8.67
N ASN A 96 4.74 -29.47 -9.94
CA ASN A 96 3.66 -30.07 -10.73
C ASN A 96 2.38 -29.21 -10.78
N ASN A 97 2.52 -27.89 -10.62
CA ASN A 97 1.42 -26.92 -10.57
C ASN A 97 0.39 -27.22 -9.48
N LYS A 98 0.79 -27.81 -8.36
CA LYS A 98 -0.05 -27.80 -7.15
C LYS A 98 -0.11 -26.40 -6.57
N ILE A 99 -1.19 -26.07 -5.88
CA ILE A 99 -1.35 -24.81 -5.16
C ILE A 99 -1.28 -25.11 -3.66
N TRP A 100 -0.46 -24.37 -2.94
CA TRP A 100 -0.35 -24.39 -1.49
C TRP A 100 -0.96 -23.11 -0.93
N PHE A 101 -1.73 -23.19 0.14
CA PHE A 101 -2.39 -22.02 0.73
C PHE A 101 -2.72 -22.26 2.21
N LEU A 102 -2.86 -21.17 2.96
CA LEU A 102 -3.36 -21.18 4.33
C LEU A 102 -4.88 -20.93 4.33
N GLN A 103 -5.60 -21.63 5.19
CA GLN A 103 -7.02 -21.40 5.42
C GLN A 103 -7.39 -21.65 6.87
N ALA A 104 -8.21 -20.75 7.44
CA ALA A 104 -8.69 -20.88 8.80
C ALA A 104 -9.72 -22.02 8.91
N VAL A 105 -9.52 -22.90 9.90
CA VAL A 105 -10.47 -23.93 10.32
C VAL A 105 -10.72 -23.80 11.83
N SER A 106 -11.50 -24.71 12.42
CA SER A 106 -12.03 -24.57 13.79
C SER A 106 -10.95 -24.41 14.87
N ASP A 107 -9.77 -24.96 14.68
CA ASP A 107 -8.66 -24.99 15.63
C ASP A 107 -7.46 -24.11 15.24
N GLY A 108 -7.60 -23.28 14.19
CA GLY A 108 -6.59 -22.30 13.81
C GLY A 108 -6.33 -22.24 12.30
N LEU A 109 -5.19 -21.68 11.93
CA LEU A 109 -4.76 -21.56 10.54
C LEU A 109 -3.98 -22.81 10.11
N HIS A 110 -4.43 -23.48 9.06
CA HIS A 110 -3.83 -24.73 8.57
C HIS A 110 -3.38 -24.60 7.11
N LEU A 111 -2.38 -25.40 6.74
CA LEU A 111 -1.82 -25.45 5.38
C LEU A 111 -2.53 -26.53 4.57
N PHE A 112 -2.95 -26.15 3.38
CA PHE A 112 -3.64 -27.01 2.43
C PHE A 112 -2.90 -27.04 1.09
N THR A 113 -3.13 -28.13 0.34
CA THR A 113 -2.76 -28.25 -1.06
C THR A 113 -3.96 -28.59 -1.91
N MET A 114 -3.96 -28.16 -3.16
CA MET A 114 -4.95 -28.55 -4.16
C MET A 114 -4.34 -28.58 -5.56
N ASN A 115 -5.07 -29.15 -6.52
CA ASN A 115 -4.73 -29.06 -7.93
C ASN A 115 -5.10 -27.67 -8.49
N ALA A 116 -4.55 -27.32 -9.65
CA ALA A 116 -4.82 -26.05 -10.33
C ALA A 116 -6.28 -25.85 -10.78
N ASP A 117 -7.11 -26.88 -10.71
CA ASP A 117 -8.55 -26.84 -11.00
C ASP A 117 -9.42 -26.77 -9.72
N GLY A 118 -8.81 -26.65 -8.54
CA GLY A 118 -9.49 -26.62 -7.24
C GLY A 118 -9.80 -28.01 -6.66
N SER A 119 -9.50 -29.09 -7.39
CA SER A 119 -9.76 -30.45 -6.90
C SER A 119 -8.68 -30.94 -5.92
N SER A 120 -8.98 -32.04 -5.22
CA SER A 120 -8.03 -32.76 -4.35
C SER A 120 -7.48 -31.92 -3.19
N VAL A 121 -8.31 -31.06 -2.60
CA VAL A 121 -7.96 -30.27 -1.41
C VAL A 121 -7.54 -31.22 -0.28
N THR A 122 -6.31 -31.07 0.19
CA THR A 122 -5.71 -31.92 1.22
C THR A 122 -5.01 -31.05 2.26
N GLN A 123 -5.36 -31.21 3.53
CA GLN A 123 -4.63 -30.60 4.64
C GLN A 123 -3.27 -31.27 4.80
N VAL A 124 -2.20 -30.47 4.87
CA VAL A 124 -0.81 -30.94 4.98
C VAL A 124 -0.32 -30.87 6.43
N THR A 125 -0.76 -29.85 7.18
CA THR A 125 -0.43 -29.67 8.59
C THR A 125 -1.19 -30.65 9.48
N PRO A 126 -0.52 -31.41 10.37
CA PRO A 126 -1.21 -32.20 11.38
C PRO A 126 -1.85 -31.31 12.47
N SER A 127 -2.85 -31.82 13.18
CA SER A 127 -3.46 -31.13 14.34
C SER A 127 -2.44 -30.89 15.46
N GLY A 128 -2.55 -29.78 16.19
CA GLY A 128 -1.68 -29.47 17.33
C GLY A 128 -0.29 -28.96 16.97
N LEU A 129 -0.10 -28.44 15.75
CA LEU A 129 0.98 -27.49 15.48
C LEU A 129 0.68 -26.16 16.18
N PRO A 130 1.71 -25.33 16.47
CA PRO A 130 1.47 -23.96 16.94
C PRO A 130 0.71 -23.15 15.88
N GLU A 131 0.12 -22.03 16.30
CA GLU A 131 -0.58 -21.12 15.39
C GLU A 131 0.39 -20.55 14.36
N ILE A 132 0.09 -20.80 13.07
CA ILE A 132 0.90 -20.38 11.93
C ILE A 132 0.38 -19.02 11.45
N GLU A 133 1.27 -18.09 11.14
CA GLU A 133 0.93 -16.79 10.56
C GLU A 133 1.30 -16.67 9.07
N GLY A 134 2.21 -17.52 8.58
CA GLY A 134 2.69 -17.51 7.21
C GLY A 134 3.63 -18.67 6.93
N PHE A 135 3.96 -18.93 5.66
CA PHE A 135 4.84 -20.03 5.30
C PHE A 135 5.71 -19.77 4.07
N LYS A 136 6.86 -20.46 4.00
CA LYS A 136 7.72 -20.51 2.82
C LYS A 136 8.14 -21.94 2.51
N LEU A 137 7.90 -22.41 1.29
CA LEU A 137 8.33 -23.74 0.84
C LEU A 137 9.77 -23.71 0.31
N SER A 138 10.51 -24.81 0.55
CA SER A 138 11.77 -25.04 -0.16
C SER A 138 11.52 -25.35 -1.64
N PRO A 139 12.44 -25.00 -2.55
CA PRO A 139 12.32 -25.30 -3.98
C PRO A 139 12.11 -26.79 -4.27
N ASP A 140 12.67 -27.66 -3.43
CA ASP A 140 12.49 -29.10 -3.57
C ASP A 140 11.20 -29.66 -2.92
N GLU A 141 10.43 -28.83 -2.23
CA GLU A 141 9.24 -29.16 -1.41
C GLU A 141 9.49 -30.18 -0.30
N SER A 142 10.74 -30.42 0.08
CA SER A 142 11.08 -31.30 1.21
C SER A 142 10.98 -30.60 2.56
N LYS A 143 10.92 -29.27 2.57
CA LYS A 143 10.98 -28.44 3.78
C LYS A 143 10.04 -27.25 3.66
N ILE A 144 9.66 -26.73 4.82
CA ILE A 144 8.83 -25.54 4.96
C ILE A 144 9.29 -24.73 6.16
N VAL A 145 9.30 -23.41 6.02
CA VAL A 145 9.43 -22.48 7.15
C VAL A 145 8.04 -21.96 7.48
N PHE A 146 7.63 -22.06 8.74
CA PHE A 146 6.47 -21.37 9.28
C PHE A 146 6.87 -20.13 10.06
N ILE A 147 6.07 -19.08 9.95
CA ILE A 147 6.12 -17.93 10.85
C ILE A 147 5.20 -18.25 12.02
N VAL A 148 5.74 -18.22 13.24
CA VAL A 148 5.03 -18.59 14.47
C VAL A 148 5.33 -17.58 15.57
N ALA A 149 4.29 -17.16 16.29
CA ALA A 149 4.45 -16.33 17.48
C ALA A 149 5.06 -17.15 18.63
N VAL A 150 6.22 -16.72 19.12
CA VAL A 150 6.94 -17.31 20.26
C VAL A 150 6.96 -16.33 21.40
N LYS A 151 6.58 -16.80 22.58
CA LYS A 151 6.65 -16.00 23.79
C LYS A 151 8.09 -15.70 24.17
N ALA A 152 8.47 -14.42 24.11
CA ALA A 152 9.79 -13.90 24.40
C ALA A 152 9.90 -13.23 25.78
N LYS A 153 8.78 -12.87 26.42
CA LYS A 153 8.74 -12.22 27.74
C LYS A 153 7.61 -12.77 28.62
N GLU A 154 7.70 -12.55 29.93
CA GLU A 154 6.60 -12.82 30.86
C GLU A 154 5.50 -11.75 30.74
N THR A 155 4.25 -12.18 30.80
CA THR A 155 3.07 -11.30 30.86
C THR A 155 2.95 -10.64 32.24
N LEU A 156 2.27 -9.50 32.32
CA LEU A 156 1.99 -8.85 33.61
C LEU A 156 1.27 -9.79 34.59
N ARG A 157 0.37 -10.63 34.08
CA ARG A 157 -0.38 -11.62 34.87
C ARG A 157 0.50 -12.73 35.43
N GLU A 158 1.56 -13.12 34.73
CA GLU A 158 2.53 -14.10 35.27
C GLU A 158 3.43 -13.48 36.33
N LYS A 159 3.78 -12.20 36.19
CA LYS A 159 4.52 -11.45 37.21
C LYS A 159 3.67 -11.20 38.48
N HIS A 160 2.36 -11.06 38.33
CA HIS A 160 1.42 -10.77 39.41
C HIS A 160 0.23 -11.75 39.41
N PRO A 161 0.46 -13.03 39.75
CA PRO A 161 -0.57 -14.07 39.68
C PRO A 161 -1.72 -13.86 40.69
N ASP A 162 -1.50 -13.07 41.73
CA ASP A 162 -2.48 -12.66 42.74
C ASP A 162 -3.46 -11.57 42.26
N LEU A 163 -3.19 -10.94 41.12
CA LEU A 163 -4.00 -9.87 40.52
C LEU A 163 -4.59 -10.27 39.15
N PRO A 164 -5.34 -11.39 39.03
CA PRO A 164 -5.77 -11.93 37.73
C PRO A 164 -6.79 -11.06 36.97
N LEU A 165 -7.34 -10.01 37.60
CA LEU A 165 -8.29 -9.07 37.01
C LEU A 165 -7.65 -7.72 36.65
N ALA A 166 -6.35 -7.53 36.91
CA ALA A 166 -5.66 -6.31 36.51
C ALA A 166 -5.58 -6.21 34.98
N ASN A 167 -6.00 -5.06 34.44
CA ASN A 167 -5.93 -4.75 33.01
C ASN A 167 -5.06 -3.49 32.82
N ALA A 168 -3.75 -3.69 32.82
CA ALA A 168 -2.77 -2.62 32.68
C ALA A 168 -1.64 -3.07 31.75
N ARG A 169 -0.92 -2.09 31.20
CA ARG A 169 0.33 -2.28 30.46
C ARG A 169 1.47 -1.65 31.24
N LEU A 170 2.61 -2.33 31.28
CA LEU A 170 3.81 -1.86 31.96
C LEU A 170 4.96 -1.91 30.96
N GLU A 171 5.37 -0.73 30.52
CA GLU A 171 6.37 -0.56 29.46
C GLU A 171 7.61 0.11 30.04
N ASP A 172 8.78 -0.46 29.82
CA ASP A 172 10.07 0.03 30.31
C ASP A 172 11.06 0.38 29.18
N ASP A 173 10.61 0.32 27.92
CA ASP A 173 11.38 0.72 26.72
C ASP A 173 10.45 1.26 25.61
N LEU A 174 11.04 1.79 24.52
CA LEU A 174 10.31 2.24 23.33
C LEU A 174 9.82 1.05 22.48
N MET A 175 9.11 1.34 21.37
CA MET A 175 8.43 0.33 20.54
C MET A 175 7.42 -0.54 21.31
N TYR A 176 6.85 0.00 22.39
CA TYR A 176 5.74 -0.61 23.13
C TYR A 176 4.41 -0.63 22.36
N ARG A 177 4.37 0.02 21.19
CA ARG A 177 3.29 0.01 20.21
C ARG A 177 3.86 0.36 18.83
N HIS A 178 3.24 -0.15 17.76
CA HIS A 178 3.65 0.07 16.37
C HIS A 178 2.39 0.16 15.48
N TRP A 179 2.20 1.26 14.76
CA TRP A 179 1.04 1.57 13.88
C TRP A 179 -0.34 1.51 14.53
N ASN A 180 -0.84 0.33 14.84
CA ASN A 180 -2.16 0.08 15.42
C ASN A 180 -2.16 -1.12 16.37
N GLN A 181 -0.99 -1.64 16.70
CA GLN A 181 -0.81 -2.78 17.58
C GLN A 181 0.02 -2.36 18.78
N TRP A 182 -0.40 -2.81 19.94
CA TRP A 182 0.47 -2.76 21.11
C TRP A 182 1.49 -3.89 20.98
N ALA A 183 2.70 -3.65 21.48
CA ALA A 183 3.63 -4.75 21.69
C ALA A 183 2.99 -5.74 22.67
N ASP A 184 3.17 -7.02 22.38
CA ASP A 184 2.84 -8.11 23.28
C ASP A 184 4.13 -8.84 23.67
N GLU A 185 3.97 -9.93 24.41
CA GLU A 185 5.08 -10.75 24.88
C GLU A 185 5.66 -11.67 23.79
N ASN A 186 5.12 -11.64 22.57
CA ASN A 186 5.48 -12.57 21.50
C ASN A 186 6.42 -11.93 20.46
N LYS A 187 7.13 -12.82 19.76
CA LYS A 187 7.98 -12.51 18.61
C LYS A 187 7.76 -13.52 17.51
N LYS A 188 7.71 -13.04 16.27
CA LYS A 188 7.47 -13.88 15.10
C LYS A 188 8.75 -14.60 14.72
N HIS A 189 8.89 -15.85 15.13
CA HIS A 189 10.04 -16.69 14.83
C HIS A 189 9.80 -17.53 13.56
N LEU A 190 10.90 -18.02 12.98
CA LEU A 190 10.90 -18.85 11.78
C LEU A 190 11.19 -20.31 12.16
N PHE A 191 10.21 -21.19 12.02
CA PHE A 191 10.34 -22.61 12.32
C PHE A 191 10.48 -23.43 11.05
N LEU A 192 11.63 -24.07 10.88
CA LEU A 192 11.89 -24.99 9.79
C LEU A 192 11.39 -26.40 10.14
N HIS A 193 10.50 -26.94 9.31
CA HIS A 193 9.98 -28.30 9.37
C HIS A 193 10.37 -29.10 8.12
N GLU A 194 10.47 -30.42 8.28
CA GLU A 194 10.50 -31.35 7.14
C GLU A 194 9.09 -31.68 6.66
N ILE A 195 8.96 -32.02 5.38
CA ILE A 195 7.75 -32.57 4.78
C ILE A 195 8.02 -34.03 4.40
N LYS A 196 7.20 -34.95 4.93
CA LYS A 196 7.26 -36.38 4.61
C LYS A 196 5.87 -36.90 4.31
N ASN A 197 5.75 -37.74 3.29
CA ASN A 197 4.48 -38.34 2.89
C ASN A 197 3.33 -37.32 2.71
N ASN A 198 3.65 -36.14 2.16
CA ASN A 198 2.69 -35.04 1.98
C ASN A 198 2.06 -34.55 3.31
N SER A 199 2.81 -34.62 4.41
CA SER A 199 2.46 -34.03 5.70
C SER A 199 3.66 -33.31 6.31
N VAL A 200 3.40 -32.22 7.03
CA VAL A 200 4.44 -31.51 7.76
C VAL A 200 4.79 -32.26 9.05
N GLU A 201 6.06 -32.55 9.24
CA GLU A 201 6.55 -33.20 10.46
C GLU A 201 6.43 -32.25 11.66
N ARG A 202 6.14 -32.78 12.85
CA ARG A 202 6.00 -31.96 14.08
C ARG A 202 7.33 -31.39 14.57
N ASN A 203 8.41 -32.12 14.34
CA ASN A 203 9.74 -31.68 14.75
C ASN A 203 10.17 -30.49 13.91
N SER A 204 10.72 -29.48 14.58
CA SER A 204 11.13 -28.24 13.95
C SER A 204 12.47 -27.73 14.48
N ILE A 205 13.03 -26.80 13.74
CA ILE A 205 14.20 -26.02 14.12
C ILE A 205 13.77 -24.55 14.14
N ASP A 206 13.84 -23.91 15.30
CA ASP A 206 13.69 -22.46 15.42
C ASP A 206 14.98 -21.78 14.95
N LEU A 207 14.90 -21.02 13.86
CA LEU A 207 16.04 -20.29 13.29
C LEU A 207 16.52 -19.14 14.20
N LEU A 208 15.67 -18.69 15.12
CA LEU A 208 15.92 -17.60 16.07
C LEU A 208 15.92 -18.11 17.52
N GLN A 209 16.28 -19.38 17.72
CA GLN A 209 16.24 -20.00 19.04
C GLN A 209 17.00 -19.16 20.09
N GLY A 210 16.29 -18.77 21.15
CA GLY A 210 16.84 -18.01 22.26
C GLY A 210 16.94 -16.51 22.01
N GLU A 211 16.46 -16.03 20.86
CA GLU A 211 16.37 -14.60 20.58
C GLU A 211 14.98 -14.03 20.94
N ALA A 212 14.93 -12.72 21.18
CA ALA A 212 13.70 -11.99 21.52
C ALA A 212 13.38 -10.92 20.46
N VAL A 213 13.45 -11.31 19.19
CA VAL A 213 13.30 -10.45 18.01
C VAL A 213 12.47 -11.13 16.93
N ASP A 214 11.85 -10.35 16.05
CA ASP A 214 11.10 -10.88 14.92
C ASP A 214 12.05 -11.34 13.79
N GLY A 215 11.81 -12.53 13.26
CA GLY A 215 12.50 -13.13 12.11
C GLY A 215 12.03 -12.62 10.74
N ILE A 216 11.25 -11.54 10.76
CA ILE A 216 10.75 -10.74 9.63
C ILE A 216 10.67 -9.28 10.11
N LEU A 217 10.62 -8.31 9.21
CA LEU A 217 10.59 -6.89 9.56
C LEU A 217 9.17 -6.45 9.92
N PRO A 218 8.88 -6.07 11.19
CA PRO A 218 7.57 -5.58 11.55
C PRO A 218 7.32 -4.16 11.00
N PRO A 219 6.05 -3.79 10.80
CA PRO A 219 4.85 -4.60 11.03
C PRO A 219 4.38 -5.33 9.76
N PHE A 220 4.97 -5.03 8.60
CA PHE A 220 4.45 -5.44 7.29
C PHE A 220 5.20 -6.60 6.64
N GLY A 221 6.36 -7.00 7.17
CA GLY A 221 7.12 -8.14 6.67
C GLY A 221 6.35 -9.45 6.86
N GLY A 222 6.49 -10.35 5.88
CA GLY A 222 5.85 -11.65 5.87
C GLY A 222 6.74 -12.73 5.26
N SER A 223 6.11 -13.77 4.71
CA SER A 223 6.78 -14.92 4.09
C SER A 223 7.65 -14.57 2.88
N ASP A 224 7.39 -13.42 2.25
CA ASP A 224 8.13 -12.85 1.14
C ASP A 224 9.56 -12.45 1.54
N GLN A 225 9.79 -12.14 2.82
CA GLN A 225 11.11 -11.82 3.37
C GLN A 225 11.96 -13.05 3.70
N VAL A 226 11.41 -14.26 3.51
CA VAL A 226 12.11 -15.53 3.70
C VAL A 226 12.36 -16.18 2.34
N VAL A 227 13.59 -16.61 2.08
CA VAL A 227 13.98 -17.19 0.78
C VAL A 227 14.88 -18.40 0.99
N PHE A 228 14.49 -19.53 0.43
CA PHE A 228 15.36 -20.69 0.33
C PHE A 228 16.36 -20.54 -0.81
N SER A 229 17.59 -21.02 -0.62
CA SER A 229 18.52 -21.21 -1.72
C SER A 229 17.97 -22.23 -2.73
N PRO A 230 18.32 -22.15 -4.03
CA PRO A 230 17.81 -23.07 -5.04
C PRO A 230 18.07 -24.56 -4.76
N ASP A 231 19.14 -24.87 -4.03
CA ASP A 231 19.49 -26.22 -3.59
C ASP A 231 18.79 -26.67 -2.30
N SER A 232 17.90 -25.83 -1.73
CA SER A 232 17.13 -26.09 -0.51
C SER A 232 17.97 -26.35 0.75
N LYS A 233 19.22 -25.85 0.78
CA LYS A 233 20.17 -26.05 1.90
C LYS A 233 20.32 -24.84 2.83
N ARG A 234 19.93 -23.65 2.37
CA ARG A 234 20.09 -22.38 3.10
C ARG A 234 18.80 -21.59 3.07
N ILE A 235 18.58 -20.79 4.11
CA ILE A 235 17.43 -19.90 4.27
C ILE A 235 17.96 -18.51 4.53
N ILE A 236 17.54 -17.55 3.72
CA ILE A 236 17.78 -16.12 3.92
C ILE A 236 16.53 -15.50 4.52
N TYR A 237 16.70 -14.65 5.53
CA TYR A 237 15.60 -13.86 6.08
C TYR A 237 16.05 -12.44 6.44
N SER A 238 15.12 -11.49 6.35
CA SER A 238 15.34 -10.11 6.78
C SER A 238 14.98 -9.98 8.26
N CYS A 239 15.87 -9.42 9.07
CA CYS A 239 15.64 -9.27 10.50
C CYS A 239 16.27 -7.98 11.01
N LYS A 240 15.61 -7.35 11.97
CA LYS A 240 16.13 -6.20 12.70
C LYS A 240 16.43 -6.65 14.14
N LYS A 241 17.72 -6.89 14.42
CA LYS A 241 18.19 -7.34 15.74
C LYS A 241 18.14 -6.25 16.82
N LYS A 242 17.95 -4.98 16.42
CA LYS A 242 17.78 -3.85 17.34
C LYS A 242 16.43 -3.98 18.05
N VAL A 243 16.35 -3.63 19.33
CA VAL A 243 15.12 -3.65 20.14
C VAL A 243 14.87 -2.30 20.81
N GLY A 244 13.64 -2.07 21.25
CA GLY A 244 13.30 -0.93 22.10
C GLY A 244 13.71 0.41 21.50
N LYS A 245 14.43 1.23 22.29
CA LYS A 245 14.97 2.51 21.84
C LYS A 245 15.86 2.39 20.59
N GLU A 246 16.72 1.39 20.50
CA GLU A 246 17.59 1.23 19.32
C GLU A 246 16.78 0.89 18.07
N PHE A 247 15.69 0.12 18.21
CA PHE A 247 14.76 -0.12 17.12
C PHE A 247 14.11 1.18 16.67
N ALA A 248 13.55 1.94 17.62
CA ALA A 248 12.81 3.17 17.34
C ALA A 248 13.66 4.22 16.61
N LEU A 249 14.98 4.24 16.84
CA LEU A 249 15.89 5.23 16.29
C LEU A 249 16.53 4.86 14.95
N SER A 250 16.26 3.66 14.42
CA SER A 250 17.02 3.11 13.30
C SER A 250 16.12 2.53 12.22
N THR A 251 16.53 2.66 10.96
CA THR A 251 15.98 1.90 9.83
C THR A 251 16.78 0.65 9.53
N ASN A 252 18.01 0.51 10.05
CA ASN A 252 18.87 -0.62 9.75
C ASN A 252 18.20 -1.98 9.97
N SER A 253 18.09 -2.75 8.88
CA SER A 253 17.76 -4.17 8.89
C SER A 253 18.85 -4.93 8.17
N ASP A 254 18.99 -6.21 8.49
CA ASP A 254 20.02 -7.05 7.91
C ASP A 254 19.45 -8.33 7.32
N LEU A 255 20.15 -8.89 6.34
CA LEU A 255 19.88 -10.23 5.83
C LEU A 255 20.73 -11.24 6.60
N PHE A 256 20.09 -12.32 7.05
CA PHE A 256 20.73 -13.42 7.75
C PHE A 256 20.61 -14.70 6.93
N GLU A 257 21.70 -15.48 6.82
CA GLU A 257 21.71 -16.79 6.20
C GLU A 257 21.78 -17.88 7.27
N PHE A 258 20.76 -18.72 7.34
CA PHE A 258 20.75 -19.96 8.12
C PHE A 258 21.13 -21.14 7.23
N THR A 259 22.20 -21.85 7.59
CA THR A 259 22.59 -23.10 6.93
C THR A 259 21.95 -24.29 7.63
N ILE A 260 21.15 -25.07 6.91
CA ILE A 260 20.29 -26.12 7.50
C ILE A 260 21.10 -27.27 8.08
N GLU A 261 22.15 -27.70 7.38
CA GLU A 261 22.98 -28.84 7.78
C GLU A 261 23.74 -28.58 9.08
N THR A 262 24.41 -27.42 9.17
CA THR A 262 25.22 -27.03 10.33
C THR A 262 24.42 -26.36 11.44
N ARG A 263 23.20 -25.90 11.13
CA ARG A 263 22.34 -25.11 12.02
C ARG A 263 23.00 -23.82 12.52
N THR A 264 23.71 -23.15 11.62
CA THR A 264 24.43 -21.90 11.92
C THR A 264 23.84 -20.73 11.14
N THR A 265 23.70 -19.60 11.82
CA THR A 265 23.28 -18.33 11.21
C THR A 265 24.48 -17.40 11.05
N ILE A 266 24.63 -16.80 9.86
CA ILE A 266 25.57 -15.70 9.62
C ILE A 266 24.82 -14.44 9.18
N ARG A 267 25.37 -13.27 9.49
CA ARG A 267 24.87 -11.97 9.02
C ARG A 267 25.50 -11.66 7.66
N LEU A 268 24.70 -11.48 6.62
CA LEU A 268 25.17 -11.28 5.24
C LEU A 268 25.48 -9.82 4.91
N THR A 269 24.81 -8.87 5.55
CA THR A 269 24.84 -7.45 5.17
C THR A 269 25.37 -6.52 6.27
N GLU A 270 26.27 -6.99 7.13
CA GLU A 270 26.81 -6.20 8.26
C GLU A 270 27.44 -4.83 7.88
N ASN A 271 27.90 -4.71 6.64
CA ASN A 271 28.52 -3.50 6.11
C ASN A 271 27.51 -2.47 5.57
N TYR A 272 26.25 -2.86 5.43
CA TYR A 272 25.14 -2.01 5.03
C TYR A 272 24.46 -1.46 6.29
N LYS A 273 23.94 -0.22 6.20
CA LYS A 273 23.45 0.54 7.36
C LYS A 273 21.99 0.97 7.26
N GLY A 274 21.40 0.93 6.07
CA GLY A 274 19.98 1.22 5.87
C GLY A 274 19.12 -0.03 5.91
N TYR A 275 17.93 0.05 5.33
CA TYR A 275 17.08 -1.13 5.13
C TYR A 275 17.69 -2.06 4.08
N ASP A 276 17.99 -3.30 4.49
CA ASP A 276 18.20 -4.43 3.57
C ASP A 276 16.98 -5.35 3.58
N ALA A 277 16.40 -5.61 2.41
CA ALA A 277 15.20 -6.44 2.24
C ALA A 277 15.07 -7.01 0.82
N ASN A 278 13.95 -7.71 0.53
CA ASN A 278 13.58 -8.19 -0.81
C ASN A 278 14.65 -9.05 -1.49
N ALA A 279 15.34 -9.87 -0.70
CA ALA A 279 16.39 -10.74 -1.18
C ALA A 279 15.87 -11.77 -2.22
N ARG A 280 16.66 -12.10 -3.25
CA ARG A 280 16.34 -13.12 -4.26
C ARG A 280 17.60 -13.80 -4.78
N PHE A 281 17.50 -15.10 -5.02
CA PHE A 281 18.51 -15.83 -5.81
C PHE A 281 18.21 -15.71 -7.30
N SER A 282 19.26 -15.73 -8.11
CA SER A 282 19.12 -15.94 -9.55
C SER A 282 18.70 -17.39 -9.86
N PRO A 283 18.07 -17.67 -11.02
CA PRO A 283 17.64 -19.01 -11.42
C PRO A 283 18.68 -20.13 -11.26
N SER A 284 19.96 -19.85 -11.52
CA SER A 284 21.08 -20.78 -11.39
C SER A 284 21.64 -20.87 -9.96
N GLY A 285 21.23 -19.98 -9.07
CA GLY A 285 21.73 -19.87 -7.70
C GLY A 285 23.16 -19.32 -7.60
N LYS A 286 23.74 -18.79 -8.68
CA LYS A 286 25.09 -18.20 -8.67
C LYS A 286 25.12 -16.78 -8.14
N LEU A 287 24.03 -16.04 -8.35
CA LEU A 287 23.88 -14.67 -7.88
C LEU A 287 22.83 -14.59 -6.79
N PHE A 288 23.03 -13.64 -5.90
CA PHE A 288 22.13 -13.26 -4.84
C PHE A 288 21.96 -11.75 -4.90
N ALA A 289 20.74 -11.24 -4.90
CA ALA A 289 20.47 -9.81 -4.98
C ALA A 289 19.44 -9.37 -3.93
N TRP A 290 19.50 -8.11 -3.51
CA TRP A 290 18.57 -7.53 -2.55
C TRP A 290 18.41 -6.02 -2.75
N ASN A 291 17.36 -5.46 -2.18
CA ASN A 291 17.20 -4.02 -2.06
C ASN A 291 17.96 -3.51 -0.84
N SER A 292 18.75 -2.45 -1.00
CA SER A 292 19.52 -1.83 0.07
C SER A 292 19.41 -0.30 0.04
N MET A 293 19.23 0.30 1.21
CA MET A 293 19.38 1.74 1.44
C MET A 293 20.74 2.06 2.05
N ALA A 294 21.29 3.24 1.76
CA ALA A 294 22.61 3.63 2.22
C ALA A 294 22.62 4.17 3.66
N HIS A 295 21.56 4.84 4.09
CA HIS A 295 21.52 5.60 5.33
C HIS A 295 20.64 4.95 6.41
N ASP A 296 21.21 4.76 7.61
CA ASP A 296 20.43 4.48 8.81
C ASP A 296 19.61 5.73 9.18
N GLY A 297 18.37 5.51 9.61
CA GLY A 297 17.46 6.55 10.04
C GLY A 297 16.63 7.19 8.92
N PHE A 298 17.00 7.01 7.65
CA PHE A 298 16.28 7.60 6.52
C PHE A 298 15.39 6.58 5.82
N GLU A 299 14.11 6.49 6.21
CA GLU A 299 13.17 5.51 5.65
C GLU A 299 12.81 5.75 4.17
N SER A 300 13.08 6.95 3.66
CA SER A 300 12.80 7.37 2.29
C SER A 300 14.07 7.50 1.46
N ASP A 301 15.16 6.90 1.92
CA ASP A 301 16.38 6.78 1.14
C ASP A 301 16.12 5.95 -0.13
N LYS A 302 17.01 6.08 -1.10
CA LYS A 302 16.93 5.35 -2.35
C LYS A 302 17.16 3.85 -2.09
N ASN A 303 16.23 3.01 -2.54
CA ASN A 303 16.44 1.58 -2.63
C ASN A 303 17.25 1.26 -3.89
N ASP A 304 18.47 0.77 -3.70
CA ASP A 304 19.33 0.24 -4.75
C ASP A 304 19.27 -1.29 -4.82
N ILE A 305 19.61 -1.86 -5.98
CA ILE A 305 19.84 -3.30 -6.13
C ILE A 305 21.32 -3.58 -5.91
N ILE A 306 21.61 -4.36 -4.88
CA ILE A 306 22.94 -4.93 -4.66
C ILE A 306 22.94 -6.37 -5.19
N VAL A 307 23.99 -6.76 -5.91
CA VAL A 307 24.19 -8.12 -6.40
C VAL A 307 25.49 -8.69 -5.84
N ARG A 308 25.39 -9.82 -5.16
CA ARG A 308 26.50 -10.65 -4.70
C ARG A 308 26.71 -11.82 -5.65
N ASN A 309 27.95 -12.00 -6.11
CA ASN A 309 28.37 -13.26 -6.72
C ASN A 309 28.82 -14.23 -5.61
N LEU A 310 28.11 -15.35 -5.45
CA LEU A 310 28.35 -16.27 -4.33
C LEU A 310 29.70 -16.99 -4.38
N SER A 311 30.30 -17.18 -5.56
CA SER A 311 31.63 -17.82 -5.65
C SER A 311 32.76 -16.83 -5.41
N ALA A 312 32.56 -15.56 -5.75
CA ALA A 312 33.56 -14.50 -5.58
C ALA A 312 33.47 -13.80 -4.21
N GLY A 313 32.29 -13.80 -3.58
CA GLY A 313 32.03 -13.07 -2.34
C GLY A 313 32.06 -11.54 -2.50
N VAL A 314 31.80 -11.03 -3.71
CA VAL A 314 31.87 -9.60 -4.04
C VAL A 314 30.47 -9.04 -4.29
N ASP A 315 30.20 -7.90 -3.67
CA ASP A 315 28.97 -7.12 -3.81
C ASP A 315 29.14 -5.99 -4.81
N VAL A 316 28.14 -5.78 -5.66
CA VAL A 316 28.10 -4.68 -6.62
C VAL A 316 26.74 -3.99 -6.51
N ASN A 317 26.74 -2.69 -6.22
CA ASN A 317 25.55 -1.86 -6.40
C ASN A 317 25.37 -1.57 -7.89
N ILE A 318 24.44 -2.24 -8.54
CA ILE A 318 24.25 -2.13 -9.99
C ILE A 318 23.42 -0.90 -10.37
N THR A 319 22.59 -0.37 -9.46
CA THR A 319 21.73 0.80 -9.70
C THR A 319 22.29 2.11 -9.14
N ALA A 320 23.53 2.12 -8.62
CA ALA A 320 24.16 3.29 -8.01
C ALA A 320 24.09 4.57 -8.88
N LYS A 321 24.20 4.41 -10.22
CA LYS A 321 24.17 5.52 -11.18
C LYS A 321 22.77 5.91 -11.67
N ALA A 322 21.75 5.10 -11.37
CA ALA A 322 20.37 5.38 -11.74
C ALA A 322 19.74 6.29 -10.68
N ASP A 323 19.13 7.39 -11.08
CA ASP A 323 18.36 8.26 -10.17
C ASP A 323 16.92 7.75 -10.02
N LEU A 324 16.80 6.48 -9.61
CA LEU A 324 15.56 5.73 -9.47
C LEU A 324 15.61 4.90 -8.19
N THR A 325 14.55 4.94 -7.39
CA THR A 325 14.34 4.02 -6.27
C THR A 325 13.65 2.76 -6.78
N VAL A 326 14.14 1.58 -6.39
CA VAL A 326 13.61 0.29 -6.81
C VAL A 326 12.59 -0.23 -5.79
N GLU A 327 11.41 -0.65 -6.26
CA GLU A 327 10.38 -1.23 -5.39
C GLU A 327 10.36 -2.77 -5.40
N GLU A 328 10.42 -3.38 -6.60
CA GLU A 328 10.45 -4.83 -6.80
C GLU A 328 11.39 -5.16 -7.96
N PHE A 329 12.06 -6.32 -7.92
CA PHE A 329 12.89 -6.79 -9.04
C PHE A 329 12.81 -8.31 -9.26
N LEU A 330 13.13 -8.75 -10.48
CA LEU A 330 13.18 -10.15 -10.92
C LEU A 330 14.38 -10.38 -11.86
N PHE A 331 15.05 -11.52 -11.72
CA PHE A 331 16.04 -11.96 -12.72
C PHE A 331 15.36 -12.44 -14.01
N SER A 332 15.95 -12.13 -15.16
CA SER A 332 15.63 -12.83 -16.41
C SER A 332 16.03 -14.31 -16.32
N SER A 333 15.34 -15.19 -17.05
CA SER A 333 15.63 -16.62 -17.05
C SER A 333 17.06 -16.95 -17.52
N ASP A 334 17.68 -16.08 -18.33
CA ASP A 334 19.06 -16.23 -18.81
C ASP A 334 20.10 -15.48 -17.97
N GLU A 335 19.68 -14.85 -16.87
CA GLU A 335 20.52 -14.13 -15.91
C GLU A 335 21.39 -13.02 -16.51
N LYS A 336 20.96 -12.42 -17.62
CA LYS A 336 21.64 -11.27 -18.23
C LYS A 336 21.07 -9.94 -17.77
N VAL A 337 19.82 -9.95 -17.34
CA VAL A 337 19.07 -8.75 -17.02
C VAL A 337 18.34 -8.95 -15.70
N ILE A 338 18.22 -7.86 -14.93
CA ILE A 338 17.21 -7.74 -13.88
C ILE A 338 16.11 -6.81 -14.39
N PHE A 339 14.87 -7.26 -14.35
CA PHE A 339 13.69 -6.42 -14.50
C PHE A 339 13.33 -5.82 -13.16
N PHE A 340 12.90 -4.57 -13.11
CA PHE A 340 12.49 -3.93 -11.86
C PHE A 340 11.39 -2.89 -12.06
N LEU A 341 10.60 -2.67 -11.01
CA LEU A 341 9.60 -1.62 -10.94
C LEU A 341 10.18 -0.41 -10.22
N ALA A 342 9.95 0.78 -10.76
CA ALA A 342 10.36 2.04 -10.14
C ALA A 342 9.33 3.15 -10.37
N PRO A 343 9.15 4.05 -9.39
CA PRO A 343 8.48 5.34 -9.58
C PRO A 343 9.15 6.17 -10.67
N MET A 344 8.34 6.75 -11.56
CA MET A 344 8.76 7.66 -12.61
C MET A 344 7.64 8.66 -12.89
N GLN A 345 7.88 9.94 -12.58
CA GLN A 345 7.02 11.08 -12.92
C GLN A 345 5.52 10.82 -12.65
N GLY A 346 5.17 10.48 -11.41
CA GLY A 346 3.77 10.23 -11.03
C GLY A 346 3.19 8.92 -11.58
N THR A 347 4.01 7.97 -11.98
CA THR A 347 3.62 6.62 -12.41
C THR A 347 4.58 5.56 -11.85
N LYS A 348 4.24 4.27 -11.94
CA LYS A 348 5.16 3.16 -11.66
C LYS A 348 5.35 2.31 -12.92
N GLN A 349 6.59 2.24 -13.40
CA GLN A 349 6.92 1.64 -14.68
C GLN A 349 7.90 0.48 -14.54
N LEU A 350 7.91 -0.38 -15.57
CA LEU A 350 8.88 -1.45 -15.71
C LEU A 350 10.17 -0.92 -16.34
N PHE A 351 11.29 -1.32 -15.74
CA PHE A 351 12.64 -1.07 -16.22
C PHE A 351 13.41 -2.39 -16.34
N SER A 352 14.52 -2.36 -17.07
CA SER A 352 15.54 -3.39 -17.04
C SER A 352 16.91 -2.80 -16.75
N ILE A 353 17.79 -3.61 -16.15
CA ILE A 353 19.21 -3.35 -16.03
C ILE A 353 20.02 -4.54 -16.54
N ASP A 354 20.96 -4.29 -17.44
CA ASP A 354 21.89 -5.30 -17.96
C ASP A 354 23.01 -5.56 -16.94
N LEU A 355 23.21 -6.81 -16.53
CA LEU A 355 24.14 -7.18 -15.46
C LEU A 355 25.62 -7.11 -15.86
N LYS A 356 25.93 -6.96 -17.15
CA LYS A 356 27.31 -6.81 -17.64
C LYS A 356 27.72 -5.35 -17.69
N THR A 357 26.80 -4.48 -18.09
CA THR A 357 27.07 -3.06 -18.39
C THR A 357 26.50 -2.09 -17.37
N ASN A 358 25.60 -2.56 -16.49
CA ASN A 358 24.77 -1.75 -15.59
C ASN A 358 23.93 -0.69 -16.32
N ALA A 359 23.62 -0.91 -17.60
CA ALA A 359 22.78 0.00 -18.39
C ALA A 359 21.31 -0.19 -18.02
N VAL A 360 20.68 0.89 -17.54
CA VAL A 360 19.24 0.93 -17.22
C VAL A 360 18.43 1.39 -18.43
N LYS A 361 17.29 0.73 -18.66
CA LYS A 361 16.33 1.08 -19.72
C LYS A 361 14.90 1.03 -19.18
N GLN A 362 14.09 2.06 -19.47
CA GLN A 362 12.65 2.01 -19.26
C GLN A 362 11.98 1.19 -20.36
N LEU A 363 11.06 0.30 -19.96
CA LEU A 363 10.42 -0.68 -20.85
C LEU A 363 8.94 -0.39 -21.09
N THR A 364 8.25 0.25 -20.13
CA THR A 364 6.85 0.62 -20.27
C THR A 364 6.63 2.12 -20.09
N PHE A 365 5.58 2.64 -20.75
CA PHE A 365 5.22 4.05 -20.75
C PHE A 365 3.69 4.19 -20.72
N GLY A 366 3.18 5.14 -19.96
CA GLY A 366 1.77 5.51 -19.93
C GLY A 366 1.27 5.87 -18.53
N GLN A 367 0.01 6.31 -18.44
CA GLN A 367 -0.59 6.72 -17.17
C GLN A 367 -1.19 5.52 -16.44
N PHE A 368 -0.32 4.73 -15.83
CA PHE A 368 -0.70 3.60 -14.98
C PHE A 368 0.44 3.28 -14.01
N ASP A 369 0.10 2.51 -12.98
CA ASP A 369 1.07 1.89 -12.09
C ASP A 369 1.09 0.38 -12.32
N LEU A 370 2.28 -0.18 -12.48
CA LEU A 370 2.52 -1.61 -12.24
C LEU A 370 2.69 -1.83 -10.74
N VAL A 371 1.95 -2.79 -10.18
CA VAL A 371 1.81 -3.03 -8.73
C VAL A 371 2.65 -4.22 -8.28
N SER A 372 2.71 -5.26 -9.10
CA SER A 372 3.49 -6.47 -8.86
C SER A 372 3.89 -7.07 -10.20
N MET A 373 4.91 -7.93 -10.19
CA MET A 373 5.29 -8.69 -11.38
C MET A 373 5.72 -10.13 -11.09
N ASP A 374 5.65 -10.97 -12.12
CA ASP A 374 6.23 -12.30 -12.17
C ASP A 374 6.64 -12.66 -13.61
N LEU A 375 7.55 -13.62 -13.78
CA LEU A 375 8.14 -13.95 -15.08
C LEU A 375 7.52 -15.23 -15.68
N ALA A 376 6.89 -15.08 -16.84
CA ALA A 376 6.51 -16.19 -17.72
C ALA A 376 7.55 -16.38 -18.84
N PRO A 377 7.54 -17.52 -19.57
CA PRO A 377 8.57 -17.82 -20.57
C PRO A 377 8.72 -16.77 -21.70
N THR A 378 7.65 -16.06 -22.03
CA THR A 378 7.63 -15.09 -23.14
C THR A 378 7.11 -13.69 -22.75
N ALA A 379 6.72 -13.52 -21.49
CA ALA A 379 6.10 -12.29 -20.99
C ALA A 379 6.40 -12.08 -19.50
N ILE A 380 6.32 -10.83 -19.04
CA ILE A 380 6.14 -10.52 -17.62
C ILE A 380 4.64 -10.46 -17.36
N ILE A 381 4.18 -11.15 -16.33
CA ILE A 381 2.82 -11.02 -15.82
C ILE A 381 2.84 -9.93 -14.76
N ALA A 382 1.91 -8.98 -14.83
CA ALA A 382 1.89 -7.85 -13.91
C ALA A 382 0.47 -7.49 -13.50
N CYS A 383 0.32 -7.07 -12.24
CA CYS A 383 -0.86 -6.33 -11.81
C CYS A 383 -0.70 -4.86 -12.23
N ARG A 384 -1.72 -4.28 -12.86
CA ARG A 384 -1.74 -2.88 -13.29
C ARG A 384 -2.99 -2.18 -12.77
N GLN A 385 -2.85 -0.91 -12.39
CA GLN A 385 -3.96 -0.02 -12.03
C GLN A 385 -3.79 1.38 -12.65
N SER A 386 -4.85 2.17 -12.64
CA SER A 386 -4.81 3.62 -12.86
C SER A 386 -5.79 4.33 -11.91
N MET A 387 -5.79 5.66 -11.85
CA MET A 387 -6.77 6.38 -11.01
C MET A 387 -8.24 6.05 -11.36
N ILE A 388 -8.51 5.56 -12.57
CA ILE A 388 -9.85 5.22 -13.06
C ILE A 388 -10.06 3.71 -13.31
N GLU A 389 -9.02 2.89 -13.11
CA GLU A 389 -9.09 1.44 -13.27
C GLU A 389 -8.52 0.75 -12.03
N PRO A 390 -9.34 -0.01 -11.26
CA PRO A 390 -8.83 -0.86 -10.20
C PRO A 390 -7.78 -1.85 -10.72
N THR A 391 -7.01 -2.42 -9.80
CA THR A 391 -5.98 -3.42 -10.15
C THR A 391 -6.57 -4.56 -10.96
N ASP A 392 -5.93 -4.88 -12.08
CA ASP A 392 -6.28 -6.00 -12.96
C ASP A 392 -5.00 -6.66 -13.52
N LEU A 393 -5.14 -7.85 -14.09
CA LEU A 393 -4.00 -8.66 -14.56
C LEU A 393 -3.64 -8.37 -16.02
N TYR A 394 -2.35 -8.21 -16.31
CA TYR A 394 -1.80 -7.92 -17.63
C TYR A 394 -0.60 -8.83 -17.93
N SER A 395 -0.35 -9.07 -19.22
CA SER A 395 0.91 -9.62 -19.72
C SER A 395 1.68 -8.55 -20.50
N ILE A 396 3.00 -8.52 -20.34
CA ILE A 396 3.94 -7.61 -21.00
C ILE A 396 4.92 -8.45 -21.82
N SER A 397 4.88 -8.37 -23.14
CA SER A 397 5.75 -9.18 -24.01
C SER A 397 7.23 -8.93 -23.75
N LEU A 398 8.07 -9.96 -23.56
CA LEU A 398 9.52 -9.78 -23.35
C LEU A 398 10.26 -9.28 -24.60
N LYS A 399 9.66 -9.37 -25.79
CA LYS A 399 10.28 -8.93 -27.04
C LYS A 399 10.03 -7.46 -27.34
N LYS A 400 8.78 -7.03 -27.19
CA LYS A 400 8.33 -5.69 -27.60
C LYS A 400 7.90 -4.81 -26.42
N PHE A 401 7.70 -5.40 -25.24
CA PHE A 401 7.14 -4.75 -24.05
C PHE A 401 5.73 -4.17 -24.26
N GLU A 402 4.99 -4.74 -25.22
CA GLU A 402 3.57 -4.46 -25.44
C GLU A 402 2.73 -5.12 -24.33
N MET A 403 1.81 -4.36 -23.74
CA MET A 403 0.87 -4.82 -22.72
C MET A 403 -0.41 -5.38 -23.34
N LYS A 404 -0.90 -6.48 -22.78
CA LYS A 404 -2.21 -7.06 -23.06
C LYS A 404 -2.93 -7.34 -21.75
N ARG A 405 -4.17 -6.86 -21.62
CA ARG A 405 -5.04 -7.17 -20.48
C ARG A 405 -5.45 -8.64 -20.52
N LEU A 406 -5.31 -9.34 -19.40
CA LEU A 406 -5.65 -10.76 -19.27
C LEU A 406 -7.03 -10.96 -18.64
N THR A 407 -7.38 -10.14 -17.66
CA THR A 407 -8.65 -10.23 -16.94
C THR A 407 -9.42 -8.92 -16.99
N GLU A 408 -10.72 -8.98 -16.70
CA GLU A 408 -11.63 -7.84 -16.68
C GLU A 408 -12.56 -7.94 -15.46
N VAL A 409 -11.98 -8.15 -14.27
CA VAL A 409 -12.69 -8.67 -13.09
C VAL A 409 -13.78 -7.75 -12.54
N ASN A 410 -13.69 -6.45 -12.85
CA ASN A 410 -14.64 -5.42 -12.45
C ASN A 410 -15.48 -4.85 -13.61
N LYS A 411 -15.39 -5.42 -14.81
CA LYS A 411 -16.04 -4.86 -16.01
C LYS A 411 -17.56 -4.75 -15.88
N SER A 412 -18.23 -5.79 -15.38
CA SER A 412 -19.69 -5.79 -15.22
C SER A 412 -20.20 -4.71 -14.26
N ILE A 413 -19.35 -4.27 -13.33
CA ILE A 413 -19.67 -3.17 -12.40
C ILE A 413 -19.39 -1.82 -13.07
N LEU A 414 -18.23 -1.69 -13.72
CA LEU A 414 -17.73 -0.40 -14.23
C LEU A 414 -18.27 -0.01 -15.62
N GLU A 415 -18.76 -0.95 -16.43
CA GLU A 415 -19.24 -0.66 -17.79
C GLU A 415 -20.41 0.34 -17.84
N ASN A 416 -21.17 0.43 -16.74
CA ASN A 416 -22.29 1.36 -16.57
C ASN A 416 -21.94 2.57 -15.69
N VAL A 417 -20.65 2.76 -15.40
CA VAL A 417 -20.13 3.87 -14.59
C VAL A 417 -19.45 4.87 -15.49
N ARG A 418 -19.88 6.13 -15.44
CA ARG A 418 -19.17 7.22 -16.10
C ARG A 418 -17.94 7.56 -15.28
N LEU A 419 -16.76 7.34 -15.86
CA LEU A 419 -15.49 7.53 -15.20
C LEU A 419 -14.95 8.96 -15.43
N PRO A 420 -14.23 9.52 -14.45
CA PRO A 420 -13.50 10.77 -14.58
C PRO A 420 -12.47 10.77 -15.71
N LYS A 421 -12.02 11.96 -16.10
CA LYS A 421 -10.85 12.15 -16.98
C LYS A 421 -9.64 12.57 -16.14
N VAL A 422 -8.48 11.97 -16.37
CA VAL A 422 -7.22 12.34 -15.72
C VAL A 422 -6.36 13.13 -16.71
N GLU A 423 -5.89 14.30 -16.32
CA GLU A 423 -4.96 15.11 -17.11
C GLU A 423 -3.65 15.34 -16.35
N GLU A 424 -2.54 15.28 -17.08
CA GLU A 424 -1.23 15.68 -16.59
C GLU A 424 -1.00 17.17 -16.85
N LYS A 425 -0.59 17.92 -15.82
CA LYS A 425 -0.16 19.32 -15.95
C LYS A 425 1.21 19.50 -15.29
N TRP A 426 2.09 20.26 -15.93
CA TRP A 426 3.36 20.67 -15.34
C TRP A 426 3.27 22.12 -14.90
N VAL A 427 3.39 22.34 -13.59
CA VAL A 427 3.23 23.64 -12.93
C VAL A 427 4.57 24.14 -12.44
N GLU A 428 4.87 25.40 -12.71
CA GLU A 428 6.06 26.07 -12.17
C GLU A 428 5.84 26.39 -10.68
N THR A 429 6.81 25.98 -9.86
CA THR A 429 6.83 26.22 -8.40
C THR A 429 7.47 27.57 -8.08
N THR A 430 7.33 28.03 -6.83
CA THR A 430 7.82 29.36 -6.41
C THR A 430 9.32 29.59 -6.56
N ASP A 431 10.11 28.54 -6.74
CA ASP A 431 11.56 28.60 -6.98
C ASP A 431 11.96 28.11 -8.39
N GLY A 432 11.00 28.08 -9.32
CA GLY A 432 11.23 27.85 -10.75
C GLY A 432 11.37 26.39 -11.18
N GLN A 433 11.17 25.41 -10.28
CA GLN A 433 11.13 24.00 -10.67
C GLN A 433 9.76 23.61 -11.26
N LYS A 434 9.73 22.54 -12.06
CA LYS A 434 8.49 21.99 -12.62
C LYS A 434 7.96 20.84 -11.78
N MET A 435 6.74 20.98 -11.31
CA MET A 435 6.00 19.98 -10.55
C MET A 435 4.88 19.39 -11.39
N LEU A 436 4.77 18.05 -11.42
CA LEU A 436 3.64 17.39 -12.02
C LEU A 436 2.40 17.50 -11.12
N VAL A 437 1.26 17.85 -11.70
CA VAL A 437 -0.05 17.89 -11.05
C VAL A 437 -1.02 17.04 -11.86
N TRP A 438 -1.61 16.04 -11.21
CA TRP A 438 -2.74 15.32 -11.79
C TRP A 438 -4.01 16.14 -11.56
N MET A 439 -4.69 16.47 -12.65
CA MET A 439 -6.02 17.09 -12.64
C MET A 439 -7.05 15.99 -12.94
N VAL A 440 -7.82 15.58 -11.94
CA VAL A 440 -8.91 14.59 -12.12
C VAL A 440 -10.21 15.35 -12.30
N LEU A 441 -10.72 15.37 -13.53
CA LEU A 441 -11.89 16.11 -13.96
C LEU A 441 -13.14 15.24 -13.81
N PRO A 442 -14.29 15.80 -13.39
CA PRO A 442 -15.54 15.06 -13.27
C PRO A 442 -15.94 14.25 -14.51
N PRO A 443 -16.75 13.18 -14.36
CA PRO A 443 -17.42 12.56 -15.50
C PRO A 443 -18.25 13.59 -16.27
N ASP A 444 -18.38 13.41 -17.59
CA ASP A 444 -19.12 14.31 -18.50
C ASP A 444 -18.64 15.77 -18.44
N PHE A 445 -17.35 15.97 -18.15
CA PHE A 445 -16.75 17.29 -18.00
C PHE A 445 -17.02 18.21 -19.19
N ASP A 446 -17.66 19.34 -18.89
CA ASP A 446 -17.86 20.47 -19.80
C ASP A 446 -16.93 21.64 -19.41
N PRO A 447 -15.99 22.04 -20.27
CA PRO A 447 -15.06 23.14 -19.99
C PRO A 447 -15.72 24.53 -19.86
N ASN A 448 -17.00 24.66 -20.24
CA ASN A 448 -17.77 25.90 -20.11
C ASN A 448 -18.49 26.02 -18.75
N GLN A 449 -18.49 24.96 -17.94
CA GLN A 449 -19.07 24.96 -16.59
C GLN A 449 -18.00 25.22 -15.53
N LYS A 450 -18.45 25.71 -14.37
CA LYS A 450 -17.60 26.00 -13.20
C LYS A 450 -17.78 24.96 -12.11
N TYR A 451 -16.70 24.26 -11.78
CA TYR A 451 -16.66 23.19 -10.78
C TYR A 451 -15.97 23.66 -9.50
N PRO A 452 -16.43 23.21 -8.32
CA PRO A 452 -15.62 23.30 -7.10
C PRO A 452 -14.36 22.45 -7.25
N ALA A 453 -13.27 22.85 -6.59
CA ALA A 453 -12.00 22.14 -6.64
C ALA A 453 -11.53 21.65 -5.27
N LEU A 454 -10.83 20.52 -5.25
CA LEU A 454 -10.21 19.96 -4.05
C LEU A 454 -8.70 19.84 -4.27
N LEU A 455 -7.93 20.53 -3.43
CA LEU A 455 -6.51 20.24 -3.30
C LEU A 455 -6.34 18.94 -2.51
N TYR A 456 -5.80 17.91 -3.15
CA TYR A 456 -5.45 16.65 -2.50
C TYR A 456 -4.03 16.71 -1.92
N CYS A 457 -3.94 16.77 -0.60
CA CYS A 457 -2.69 16.73 0.14
C CYS A 457 -2.31 15.28 0.44
N GLN A 458 -1.40 14.72 -0.35
CA GLN A 458 -0.89 13.36 -0.16
C GLN A 458 -0.11 13.17 1.14
N GLY A 459 -0.35 12.03 1.79
CA GLY A 459 0.38 11.55 2.96
C GLY A 459 1.84 11.18 2.66
N GLY A 460 2.52 10.56 3.63
CA GLY A 460 3.96 10.29 3.59
C GLY A 460 4.66 10.98 4.75
N PRO A 461 5.65 11.87 4.51
CA PRO A 461 5.70 12.81 3.40
C PRO A 461 6.21 12.26 2.07
N GLN A 462 6.96 11.16 2.05
CA GLN A 462 7.54 10.62 0.83
C GLN A 462 6.73 9.49 0.18
N SER A 463 5.40 9.60 0.20
CA SER A 463 4.51 8.73 -0.58
C SER A 463 4.07 9.43 -1.87
N MET A 464 4.22 8.78 -3.02
CA MET A 464 3.94 9.37 -4.34
C MET A 464 2.44 9.64 -4.58
N VAL A 465 2.10 10.67 -5.37
CA VAL A 465 0.79 10.82 -6.03
C VAL A 465 0.91 10.24 -7.43
N SER A 466 0.67 8.95 -7.51
CA SER A 466 0.78 8.18 -8.75
C SER A 466 -0.56 7.84 -9.36
N GLN A 467 -0.58 6.90 -10.30
CA GLN A 467 -1.80 6.37 -10.89
C GLN A 467 -2.45 5.29 -10.00
N PHE A 468 -2.35 5.43 -8.67
CA PHE A 468 -2.94 4.46 -7.74
C PHE A 468 -4.47 4.45 -7.81
N PHE A 469 -5.08 3.29 -7.59
CA PHE A 469 -6.51 3.16 -7.32
C PHE A 469 -6.72 2.82 -5.84
N SER A 470 -7.05 3.83 -5.03
CA SER A 470 -7.25 3.64 -3.59
C SER A 470 -8.71 3.33 -3.28
N TYR A 471 -8.99 2.42 -2.35
CA TYR A 471 -10.35 2.21 -1.81
C TYR A 471 -10.66 3.11 -0.61
N ARG A 472 -9.71 3.98 -0.22
CA ARG A 472 -9.82 4.92 0.91
C ARG A 472 -9.81 6.37 0.43
N TRP A 473 -8.70 6.80 -0.16
CA TRP A 473 -8.54 8.14 -0.74
C TRP A 473 -8.67 8.07 -2.26
N ASN A 474 -9.88 7.83 -2.75
CA ASN A 474 -10.14 7.59 -4.17
C ASN A 474 -10.40 8.91 -4.92
N LEU A 475 -9.43 9.35 -5.74
CA LEU A 475 -9.55 10.61 -6.48
C LEU A 475 -10.65 10.56 -7.56
N ALA A 476 -10.89 9.38 -8.16
CA ALA A 476 -11.98 9.22 -9.13
C ALA A 476 -13.37 9.28 -8.49
N LEU A 477 -13.53 8.82 -7.25
CA LEU A 477 -14.76 8.95 -6.48
C LEU A 477 -15.00 10.43 -6.14
N MET A 478 -13.97 11.15 -5.70
CA MET A 478 -14.08 12.61 -5.49
C MET A 478 -14.52 13.34 -6.77
N ALA A 479 -13.88 13.06 -7.91
CA ALA A 479 -14.28 13.66 -9.18
C ALA A 479 -15.69 13.26 -9.63
N SER A 480 -16.09 12.01 -9.36
CA SER A 480 -17.45 11.50 -9.59
C SER A 480 -18.53 12.20 -8.77
N GLN A 481 -18.14 12.87 -7.69
CA GLN A 481 -19.01 13.78 -6.93
C GLN A 481 -18.99 15.22 -7.47
N GLY A 482 -18.43 15.48 -8.66
CA GLY A 482 -18.48 16.79 -9.33
C GLY A 482 -17.41 17.78 -8.88
N TYR A 483 -16.31 17.31 -8.28
CA TYR A 483 -15.15 18.13 -7.91
C TYR A 483 -14.04 18.00 -8.96
N VAL A 484 -13.33 19.07 -9.26
CA VAL A 484 -12.01 18.98 -9.90
C VAL A 484 -10.99 18.65 -8.81
N VAL A 485 -10.31 17.51 -8.91
CA VAL A 485 -9.27 17.14 -7.94
C VAL A 485 -7.92 17.58 -8.46
N VAL A 486 -7.22 18.39 -7.67
CA VAL A 486 -5.88 18.92 -7.93
C VAL A 486 -4.91 18.13 -7.04
N ALA A 487 -4.14 17.22 -7.64
CA ALA A 487 -3.27 16.30 -6.90
C ALA A 487 -1.79 16.50 -7.30
N PRO A 488 -1.07 17.41 -6.61
CA PRO A 488 0.31 17.75 -6.95
C PRO A 488 1.32 16.74 -6.41
N ASN A 489 2.32 16.42 -7.23
CA ASN A 489 3.55 15.72 -6.84
C ASN A 489 4.58 16.72 -6.27
N ARG A 490 4.23 17.36 -5.15
CA ARG A 490 5.10 18.31 -4.43
C ARG A 490 6.46 17.73 -4.05
N ARG A 491 7.40 18.58 -3.63
CA ARG A 491 8.70 18.13 -3.11
C ARG A 491 8.55 17.12 -2.00
N GLY A 492 9.44 16.14 -2.00
CA GLY A 492 9.35 14.98 -1.14
C GLY A 492 8.67 13.78 -1.76
N LEU A 493 8.03 13.87 -2.93
CA LEU A 493 7.40 12.70 -3.55
C LEU A 493 8.37 11.93 -4.45
N PRO A 494 8.42 10.58 -4.38
CA PRO A 494 9.25 9.77 -5.26
C PRO A 494 8.89 9.92 -6.76
N GLY A 495 9.84 9.55 -7.63
CA GLY A 495 9.66 9.50 -9.09
C GLY A 495 10.20 10.72 -9.85
N PHE A 496 10.79 11.69 -9.16
CA PHE A 496 11.38 12.91 -9.74
C PHE A 496 12.88 13.07 -9.42
N GLY A 497 13.53 11.97 -9.03
CA GLY A 497 14.92 11.90 -8.58
C GLY A 497 15.10 12.11 -7.08
N GLN A 498 16.20 11.59 -6.52
CA GLN A 498 16.44 11.59 -5.08
C GLN A 498 16.49 13.02 -4.50
N LYS A 499 17.06 13.97 -5.24
CA LYS A 499 17.10 15.38 -4.80
C LYS A 499 15.70 15.97 -4.57
N TRP A 500 14.72 15.61 -5.40
CA TRP A 500 13.33 16.05 -5.21
C TRP A 500 12.71 15.41 -3.97
N ASN A 501 13.01 14.13 -3.74
CA ASN A 501 12.55 13.36 -2.58
C ASN A 501 13.15 13.87 -1.26
N ASP A 502 14.44 14.20 -1.25
CA ASP A 502 15.15 14.66 -0.05
C ASP A 502 14.73 16.07 0.38
N ALA A 503 14.27 16.89 -0.58
CA ALA A 503 14.03 18.33 -0.39
C ALA A 503 12.96 18.67 0.67
N ILE A 504 12.13 17.72 1.07
CA ILE A 504 11.15 17.92 2.16
C ILE A 504 11.76 17.76 3.55
N SER A 505 12.85 17.00 3.67
CA SER A 505 13.47 16.70 4.96
C SER A 505 13.90 18.00 5.61
N LYS A 506 13.46 18.23 6.85
CA LYS A 506 13.77 19.44 7.64
C LYS A 506 13.17 20.74 7.08
N ASP A 507 12.15 20.65 6.21
CA ASP A 507 11.42 21.80 5.67
C ASP A 507 9.91 21.53 5.43
N TRP A 508 9.24 20.80 6.32
CA TRP A 508 7.82 20.43 6.16
C TRP A 508 6.86 21.61 5.95
N GLY A 509 7.08 22.73 6.62
CA GLY A 509 6.27 23.95 6.51
C GLY A 509 6.77 24.95 5.45
N GLY A 510 7.81 24.58 4.70
CA GLY A 510 8.46 25.44 3.71
C GLY A 510 8.01 25.15 2.28
N GLN A 511 8.94 24.74 1.43
CA GLN A 511 8.70 24.69 -0.01
C GLN A 511 7.65 23.65 -0.41
N SER A 512 7.50 22.55 0.33
CA SER A 512 6.46 21.54 0.08
C SER A 512 5.04 22.11 0.23
N ILE A 513 4.83 23.07 1.15
CA ILE A 513 3.57 23.81 1.30
C ILE A 513 3.40 24.84 0.18
N GLN A 514 4.49 25.50 -0.22
CA GLN A 514 4.44 26.43 -1.36
C GLN A 514 4.07 25.71 -2.65
N ASP A 515 4.56 24.50 -2.87
CA ASP A 515 4.19 23.66 -4.01
C ASP A 515 2.67 23.38 -4.04
N TYR A 516 2.07 23.04 -2.88
CA TYR A 516 0.61 22.90 -2.77
C TYR A 516 -0.14 24.19 -3.15
N LEU A 517 0.36 25.35 -2.72
CA LEU A 517 -0.20 26.66 -3.07
C LEU A 517 -0.03 26.99 -4.56
N SER A 518 1.12 26.69 -5.15
CA SER A 518 1.36 26.84 -6.60
C SER A 518 0.39 25.99 -7.42
N ALA A 519 0.13 24.75 -7.00
CA ALA A 519 -0.80 23.86 -7.69
C ALA A 519 -2.24 24.39 -7.68
N ILE A 520 -2.73 24.82 -6.51
CA ILE A 520 -4.11 25.33 -6.42
C ILE A 520 -4.25 26.70 -7.10
N ASP A 521 -3.23 27.56 -7.05
CA ASP A 521 -3.23 28.85 -7.73
C ASP A 521 -3.16 28.69 -9.26
N PHE A 522 -2.49 27.64 -9.74
CA PHE A 522 -2.55 27.24 -11.15
C PHE A 522 -3.96 26.79 -11.51
N ALA A 523 -4.55 25.86 -10.75
CA ALA A 523 -5.89 25.35 -11.02
C ALA A 523 -6.96 26.46 -10.97
N ALA A 524 -6.85 27.43 -10.05
CA ALA A 524 -7.77 28.55 -9.93
C ALA A 524 -7.82 29.46 -11.17
N LYS A 525 -6.80 29.42 -12.04
CA LYS A 525 -6.77 30.17 -13.31
C LYS A 525 -7.51 29.46 -14.44
N GLU A 526 -7.81 28.17 -14.29
CA GLU A 526 -8.55 27.41 -15.29
C GLU A 526 -9.99 27.92 -15.40
N THR A 527 -10.49 28.09 -16.62
CA THR A 527 -11.81 28.70 -16.85
C THR A 527 -12.96 27.86 -16.31
N TYR A 528 -12.73 26.58 -16.05
CA TYR A 528 -13.72 25.67 -15.47
C TYR A 528 -13.59 25.49 -13.96
N VAL A 529 -12.57 26.05 -13.30
CA VAL A 529 -12.46 26.00 -11.83
C VAL A 529 -13.13 27.22 -11.22
N ASP A 530 -13.93 27.00 -10.17
CA ASP A 530 -14.49 28.05 -9.35
C ASP A 530 -13.58 28.36 -8.16
N ALA A 531 -12.77 29.41 -8.30
CA ALA A 531 -11.84 29.84 -7.26
C ALA A 531 -12.53 30.27 -5.95
N SER A 532 -13.84 30.53 -5.96
CA SER A 532 -14.60 30.82 -4.73
C SER A 532 -15.02 29.56 -3.97
N ARG A 533 -14.90 28.36 -4.58
CA ARG A 533 -15.34 27.07 -4.05
C ARG A 533 -14.21 26.04 -4.10
N MET A 534 -13.12 26.31 -3.38
CA MET A 534 -12.00 25.39 -3.25
C MET A 534 -11.86 24.86 -1.82
N GLY A 535 -11.57 23.57 -1.66
CA GLY A 535 -11.24 22.95 -0.38
C GLY A 535 -9.87 22.28 -0.39
N ALA A 536 -9.31 21.99 0.78
CA ALA A 536 -8.11 21.16 0.90
C ALA A 536 -8.35 19.96 1.80
N VAL A 537 -7.91 18.79 1.35
CA VAL A 537 -8.18 17.51 1.99
C VAL A 537 -6.92 16.65 2.04
N GLY A 538 -6.72 15.87 3.10
CA GLY A 538 -5.55 14.99 3.19
C GLY A 538 -5.51 14.12 4.44
N ALA A 539 -4.61 13.13 4.43
CA ALA A 539 -4.36 12.26 5.57
C ALA A 539 -2.89 12.16 5.96
N SER A 540 -2.60 11.82 7.22
CA SER A 540 -1.22 11.67 7.71
C SER A 540 -0.43 12.98 7.53
N TYR A 541 0.75 12.96 6.91
CA TYR A 541 1.44 14.19 6.47
C TYR A 541 0.55 15.13 5.62
N GLY A 542 -0.36 14.57 4.84
CA GLY A 542 -1.38 15.34 4.11
C GLY A 542 -2.37 16.04 5.04
N GLY A 543 -2.73 15.41 6.16
CA GLY A 543 -3.54 16.02 7.22
C GLY A 543 -2.78 17.09 7.99
N TYR A 544 -1.47 16.89 8.22
CA TYR A 544 -0.56 17.94 8.68
C TYR A 544 -0.57 19.15 7.74
N SER A 545 -0.45 18.89 6.43
CA SER A 545 -0.46 19.93 5.40
C SER A 545 -1.78 20.71 5.42
N VAL A 546 -2.91 20.03 5.60
CA VAL A 546 -4.23 20.67 5.78
C VAL A 546 -4.27 21.58 7.00
N TYR A 547 -3.81 21.13 8.18
CA TYR A 547 -3.75 21.98 9.37
C TYR A 547 -2.81 23.18 9.19
N TYR A 548 -1.67 22.99 8.52
CA TYR A 548 -0.73 24.07 8.23
C TYR A 548 -1.34 25.09 7.27
N LEU A 549 -1.98 24.62 6.19
CA LEU A 549 -2.69 25.45 5.22
C LEU A 549 -3.84 26.23 5.87
N ALA A 550 -4.55 25.67 6.85
CA ALA A 550 -5.59 26.39 7.59
C ALA A 550 -5.06 27.67 8.28
N GLY A 551 -3.77 27.73 8.62
CA GLY A 551 -3.12 28.94 9.14
C GLY A 551 -2.40 29.81 8.11
N LYS A 552 -2.32 29.38 6.83
CA LYS A 552 -1.44 29.97 5.80
C LYS A 552 -2.06 30.14 4.41
N HIS A 553 -3.31 29.72 4.19
CA HIS A 553 -3.90 29.68 2.84
C HIS A 553 -4.27 31.04 2.25
N ALA A 554 -4.35 32.11 3.06
CA ALA A 554 -4.70 33.46 2.62
C ALA A 554 -6.01 33.52 1.80
N GLY A 555 -7.08 32.93 2.33
CA GLY A 555 -8.44 33.00 1.76
C GLY A 555 -8.74 32.06 0.58
N ARG A 556 -7.75 31.25 0.14
CA ARG A 556 -7.90 30.29 -0.97
C ARG A 556 -8.98 29.23 -0.75
N PHE A 557 -8.97 28.59 0.43
CA PHE A 557 -9.89 27.50 0.74
C PHE A 557 -11.10 27.97 1.55
N LYS A 558 -12.23 27.30 1.34
CA LYS A 558 -13.51 27.50 2.05
C LYS A 558 -13.85 26.39 3.02
N THR A 559 -13.11 25.28 2.96
CA THR A 559 -13.30 24.15 3.87
C THR A 559 -12.06 23.27 3.89
N PHE A 560 -11.87 22.58 5.02
CA PHE A 560 -10.77 21.66 5.25
C PHE A 560 -11.27 20.29 5.71
N VAL A 561 -10.62 19.22 5.25
CA VAL A 561 -10.78 17.87 5.81
C VAL A 561 -9.42 17.27 6.12
N SER A 562 -9.15 17.02 7.41
CA SER A 562 -7.93 16.37 7.87
C SER A 562 -8.25 15.00 8.46
N HIS A 563 -7.50 13.97 8.08
CA HIS A 563 -7.64 12.61 8.61
C HIS A 563 -6.31 12.14 9.19
N CYS A 564 -6.28 11.79 10.49
CA CYS A 564 -5.05 11.33 11.14
C CYS A 564 -3.85 12.28 10.89
N GLY A 565 -4.11 13.58 10.90
CA GLY A 565 -3.11 14.62 10.61
C GLY A 565 -2.29 14.99 11.85
N LEU A 566 -1.03 15.41 11.64
CA LEU A 566 -0.16 15.88 12.72
C LEU A 566 -0.42 17.37 12.95
N PHE A 567 -0.83 17.75 14.15
CA PHE A 567 -1.23 19.11 14.50
C PHE A 567 -0.19 19.81 15.39
N ASN A 568 0.30 19.10 16.39
CA ASN A 568 1.31 19.54 17.34
C ASN A 568 2.51 18.59 17.25
N LEU A 569 3.58 19.06 16.59
CA LEU A 569 4.76 18.24 16.32
C LEU A 569 5.54 17.92 17.60
N GLU A 570 5.44 18.74 18.65
CA GLU A 570 6.07 18.47 19.94
C GLU A 570 5.37 17.31 20.66
N SER A 571 4.03 17.33 20.67
CA SER A 571 3.18 16.23 21.14
C SER A 571 3.42 14.95 20.34
N TRP A 572 3.41 15.05 19.01
CA TRP A 572 3.65 13.91 18.12
C TRP A 572 5.05 13.31 18.30
N TYR A 573 6.11 14.10 18.41
CA TYR A 573 7.46 13.58 18.65
C TYR A 573 7.53 12.74 19.94
N GLY A 574 6.85 13.18 21.00
CA GLY A 574 6.79 12.45 22.27
C GLY A 574 5.93 11.19 22.25
N THR A 575 5.21 10.90 21.17
CA THR A 575 4.20 9.83 21.13
C THR A 575 4.27 8.93 19.89
N THR A 576 4.98 9.32 18.83
CA THR A 576 5.28 8.48 17.67
C THR A 576 6.29 7.39 18.03
N GLU A 577 6.19 6.26 17.35
CA GLU A 577 6.97 5.06 17.63
C GLU A 577 8.18 4.90 16.68
N GLU A 578 8.08 5.37 15.44
CA GLU A 578 9.20 5.44 14.49
C GLU A 578 9.97 6.76 14.65
N LEU A 579 10.81 6.84 15.67
CA LEU A 579 11.65 8.01 15.93
C LEU A 579 12.72 8.23 14.86
N PHE A 580 13.15 7.21 14.10
CA PHE A 580 14.06 7.38 12.96
C PHE A 580 13.51 8.40 11.97
N PHE A 581 12.23 8.26 11.62
CA PHE A 581 11.54 9.14 10.69
C PHE A 581 11.46 10.56 11.28
N ALA A 582 11.00 10.70 12.52
CA ALA A 582 10.93 11.99 13.20
C ALA A 582 12.31 12.66 13.33
N ASN A 583 13.38 11.89 13.56
CA ASN A 583 14.73 12.41 13.69
C ASN A 583 15.30 12.91 12.37
N TRP A 584 15.06 12.18 11.28
CA TRP A 584 15.53 12.56 9.97
C TRP A 584 14.80 13.80 9.45
N ASP A 585 13.47 13.75 9.47
CA ASP A 585 12.62 14.77 8.86
C ASP A 585 12.43 16.00 9.74
N ASN A 586 12.32 15.85 11.06
CA ASN A 586 12.00 16.95 11.99
C ASN A 586 13.19 17.44 12.82
N LYS A 587 14.42 17.11 12.42
CA LYS A 587 15.68 17.37 13.13
C LYS A 587 15.80 16.70 14.52
N GLY A 588 14.84 15.87 14.91
CA GLY A 588 14.87 15.16 16.19
C GLY A 588 14.18 15.93 17.33
N PRO A 589 14.58 15.70 18.60
CA PRO A 589 13.74 16.08 19.74
C PRO A 589 13.48 17.57 19.88
N TYR A 590 12.24 17.94 20.21
CA TYR A 590 11.80 19.33 20.35
C TYR A 590 12.39 20.06 21.55
N TRP A 591 12.79 19.33 22.60
CA TRP A 591 13.36 19.93 23.82
C TRP A 591 14.81 20.38 23.64
N LEU A 592 15.47 19.99 22.54
CA LEU A 592 16.81 20.46 22.21
C LEU A 592 16.75 21.90 21.68
N ASN A 593 17.64 22.76 22.18
CA ASN A 593 17.61 24.19 21.87
C ASN A 593 17.79 24.48 20.37
N GLU A 594 18.66 23.72 19.72
CA GLU A 594 18.95 23.79 18.28
C GLU A 594 17.74 23.45 17.40
N ASN A 595 16.73 22.76 17.94
CA ASN A 595 15.54 22.35 17.20
C ASN A 595 14.35 23.29 17.39
N LYS A 596 14.38 24.21 18.37
CA LYS A 596 13.25 25.09 18.71
C LYS A 596 12.72 25.90 17.51
N GLU A 597 13.62 26.45 16.70
CA GLU A 597 13.22 27.22 15.51
C GLU A 597 12.48 26.33 14.48
N TYR A 598 12.89 25.07 14.34
CA TYR A 598 12.23 24.12 13.45
C TYR A 598 10.78 23.88 13.90
N TYR A 599 10.56 23.55 15.17
CA TYR A 599 9.21 23.28 15.69
C TYR A 599 8.33 24.54 15.65
N ALA A 600 8.89 25.71 15.98
CA ALA A 600 8.19 26.99 15.88
C ALA A 600 7.74 27.32 14.45
N LYS A 601 8.59 27.05 13.44
CA LYS A 601 8.28 27.29 12.02
C LYS A 601 7.29 26.26 11.47
N ASN A 602 7.44 24.98 11.82
CA ASN A 602 6.80 23.89 11.09
C ASN A 602 5.56 23.32 11.78
N SER A 603 5.30 23.59 13.07
CA SER A 603 4.16 22.97 13.74
C SER A 603 2.83 23.75 13.55
N PRO A 604 1.75 23.12 13.02
CA PRO A 604 0.50 23.79 12.72
C PRO A 604 -0.17 24.49 13.90
N HIS A 605 -0.05 23.93 15.11
CA HIS A 605 -0.66 24.50 16.30
C HIS A 605 -0.20 25.95 16.60
N ASN A 606 0.99 26.36 16.12
CA ASN A 606 1.51 27.72 16.26
C ASN A 606 0.83 28.76 15.33
N PHE A 607 -0.11 28.32 14.47
CA PHE A 607 -0.79 29.17 13.51
C PHE A 607 -2.31 29.21 13.67
N VAL A 608 -2.86 28.63 14.75
CA VAL A 608 -4.31 28.56 15.04
C VAL A 608 -4.97 29.94 15.12
N GLN A 609 -4.24 30.96 15.57
CA GLN A 609 -4.72 32.34 15.60
C GLN A 609 -5.22 32.81 14.24
N ASN A 610 -4.66 32.28 13.15
CA ASN A 610 -5.00 32.62 11.76
C ASN A 610 -6.12 31.74 11.18
N TRP A 611 -6.61 30.72 11.90
CA TRP A 611 -7.69 29.88 11.39
C TRP A 611 -8.99 30.66 11.31
N ASP A 612 -9.63 30.62 10.13
CA ASP A 612 -10.85 31.36 9.81
C ASP A 612 -11.89 30.52 9.02
N THR A 613 -11.58 29.27 8.72
CA THR A 613 -12.31 28.44 7.75
C THR A 613 -12.81 27.14 8.42
N PRO A 614 -14.02 26.64 8.08
CA PRO A 614 -14.55 25.38 8.60
C PRO A 614 -13.63 24.17 8.41
N MET A 615 -13.66 23.24 9.37
CA MET A 615 -12.83 22.03 9.34
C MET A 615 -13.52 20.76 9.84
N LEU A 616 -13.45 19.68 9.06
CA LEU A 616 -13.73 18.31 9.50
C LEU A 616 -12.42 17.61 9.89
N VAL A 617 -12.39 17.04 11.08
CA VAL A 617 -11.30 16.20 11.59
C VAL A 617 -11.79 14.75 11.69
N ILE A 618 -11.04 13.81 11.13
CA ILE A 618 -11.34 12.38 11.16
C ILE A 618 -10.16 11.63 11.78
N HIS A 619 -10.39 10.65 12.64
CA HIS A 619 -9.30 9.89 13.28
C HIS A 619 -9.69 8.45 13.63
N GLY A 620 -8.72 7.54 13.64
CA GLY A 620 -8.86 6.20 14.24
C GLY A 620 -8.35 6.16 15.67
N GLY A 621 -9.08 5.51 16.59
CA GLY A 621 -8.71 5.43 18.01
C GLY A 621 -7.52 4.51 18.30
N MET A 622 -7.18 3.63 17.36
CA MET A 622 -6.00 2.77 17.42
C MET A 622 -4.88 3.28 16.50
N ASP A 623 -4.85 4.57 16.18
CA ASP A 623 -3.75 5.18 15.43
C ASP A 623 -2.59 5.49 16.38
N PHE A 624 -1.50 4.73 16.30
CA PHE A 624 -0.27 4.96 17.05
C PHE A 624 0.82 5.61 16.20
N ARG A 625 0.60 5.73 14.87
CA ARG A 625 1.47 6.47 13.94
C ARG A 625 1.28 7.98 14.11
N VAL A 626 0.02 8.40 14.17
CA VAL A 626 -0.40 9.76 14.53
C VAL A 626 -1.49 9.63 15.59
N PRO A 627 -1.14 9.74 16.88
CA PRO A 627 -2.11 9.54 17.97
C PRO A 627 -3.37 10.41 17.86
N GLU A 628 -4.52 9.86 18.28
CA GLU A 628 -5.82 10.55 18.21
C GLU A 628 -5.85 11.92 18.88
N SER A 629 -4.96 12.14 19.86
CA SER A 629 -4.76 13.42 20.53
C SER A 629 -4.43 14.54 19.56
N GLU A 630 -3.79 14.26 18.42
CA GLU A 630 -3.49 15.27 17.39
C GLU A 630 -4.78 15.81 16.74
N GLY A 631 -5.72 14.92 16.40
CA GLY A 631 -7.04 15.30 15.90
C GLY A 631 -7.90 15.99 16.97
N MET A 632 -7.86 15.50 18.21
CA MET A 632 -8.60 16.10 19.33
C MET A 632 -8.14 17.54 19.61
N GLN A 633 -6.82 17.78 19.65
CA GLN A 633 -6.24 19.12 19.84
C GLN A 633 -6.70 20.09 18.74
N ALA A 634 -6.63 19.66 17.46
CA ALA A 634 -7.05 20.48 16.32
C ALA A 634 -8.56 20.81 16.36
N PHE A 635 -9.40 19.82 16.62
CA PHE A 635 -10.85 20.02 16.75
C PHE A 635 -11.20 20.97 17.90
N GLN A 636 -10.58 20.79 19.06
CA GLN A 636 -10.80 21.67 20.21
C GLN A 636 -10.39 23.10 19.91
N ALA A 637 -9.26 23.31 19.23
CA ALA A 637 -8.83 24.63 18.78
C ALA A 637 -9.84 25.28 17.83
N ALA A 638 -10.35 24.53 16.84
CA ALA A 638 -11.37 25.03 15.90
C ALA A 638 -12.68 25.41 16.62
N GLN A 639 -13.14 24.61 17.57
CA GLN A 639 -14.33 24.89 18.39
C GLN A 639 -14.16 26.15 19.23
N LEU A 640 -13.02 26.31 19.93
CA LEU A 640 -12.74 27.50 20.75
C LEU A 640 -12.61 28.78 19.92
N LYS A 641 -12.18 28.66 18.65
CA LYS A 641 -12.17 29.75 17.66
C LYS A 641 -13.56 30.11 17.13
N GLY A 642 -14.59 29.34 17.48
CA GLY A 642 -15.96 29.52 16.97
C GLY A 642 -16.13 29.09 15.50
N LEU A 643 -15.20 28.28 14.96
CA LEU A 643 -15.29 27.78 13.59
C LEU A 643 -16.24 26.59 13.53
N ARG A 644 -17.06 26.54 12.47
CA ARG A 644 -17.87 25.34 12.19
C ARG A 644 -16.92 24.16 12.00
N SER A 645 -17.03 23.16 12.86
CA SER A 645 -16.15 21.99 12.83
C SER A 645 -16.86 20.72 13.30
N LYS A 646 -16.38 19.58 12.83
CA LYS A 646 -16.83 18.23 13.23
C LYS A 646 -15.61 17.36 13.56
N TYR A 647 -15.77 16.41 14.49
CA TYR A 647 -14.80 15.37 14.77
C TYR A 647 -15.44 13.99 14.62
N LEU A 648 -14.92 13.17 13.69
CA LEU A 648 -15.35 11.80 13.44
C LEU A 648 -14.27 10.83 13.93
N LEU A 649 -14.52 10.16 15.04
CA LEU A 649 -13.63 9.14 15.61
C LEU A 649 -14.14 7.74 15.27
N PHE A 650 -13.24 6.87 14.79
CA PHE A 650 -13.45 5.44 14.64
C PHE A 650 -12.65 4.69 15.72
N PRO A 651 -13.23 4.37 16.90
CA PRO A 651 -12.45 3.97 18.07
C PRO A 651 -11.63 2.69 17.92
N LYS A 652 -12.01 1.81 16.97
CA LYS A 652 -11.38 0.50 16.73
C LYS A 652 -10.60 0.43 15.41
N GLU A 653 -10.57 1.50 14.65
CA GLU A 653 -9.76 1.57 13.42
C GLU A 653 -8.42 2.23 13.75
N GLY A 654 -7.40 1.92 12.95
CA GLY A 654 -6.06 2.48 13.12
C GLY A 654 -5.85 3.75 12.31
N HIS A 655 -4.60 3.96 11.88
CA HIS A 655 -4.23 5.03 10.92
C HIS A 655 -5.02 4.97 9.61
N TRP A 656 -5.57 3.80 9.28
CA TRP A 656 -6.43 3.57 8.13
C TRP A 656 -7.78 3.02 8.56
N ILE A 657 -8.84 3.47 7.89
CA ILE A 657 -10.20 2.94 8.04
C ILE A 657 -10.38 1.82 7.03
N THR A 658 -10.56 0.59 7.52
CA THR A 658 -10.42 -0.64 6.73
C THR A 658 -11.66 -1.50 6.67
N THR A 659 -12.61 -1.34 7.59
CA THR A 659 -13.85 -2.13 7.55
C THR A 659 -14.90 -1.52 6.60
N PRO A 660 -15.72 -2.34 5.92
CA PRO A 660 -16.69 -1.87 4.93
C PRO A 660 -17.61 -0.74 5.39
N GLN A 661 -18.30 -0.91 6.53
CA GLN A 661 -19.28 0.06 7.01
C GLN A 661 -18.60 1.35 7.46
N ASN A 662 -17.46 1.26 8.14
CA ASN A 662 -16.70 2.44 8.54
C ASN A 662 -16.17 3.20 7.32
N GLY A 663 -15.70 2.50 6.29
CA GLY A 663 -15.28 3.13 5.04
C GLY A 663 -16.41 3.86 4.31
N ILE A 664 -17.62 3.29 4.28
CA ILE A 664 -18.79 3.95 3.70
C ILE A 664 -19.19 5.17 4.54
N LEU A 665 -19.25 5.05 5.87
CA LEU A 665 -19.55 6.17 6.77
C LEU A 665 -18.54 7.31 6.61
N TRP A 666 -17.25 6.96 6.51
CA TRP A 666 -16.16 7.91 6.26
C TRP A 666 -16.44 8.76 5.01
N PHE A 667 -16.78 8.12 3.88
CA PHE A 667 -17.07 8.86 2.65
C PHE A 667 -18.36 9.69 2.74
N ARG A 668 -19.38 9.20 3.43
CA ARG A 668 -20.64 9.94 3.59
C ARG A 668 -20.43 11.24 4.35
N GLU A 669 -19.77 11.18 5.51
CA GLU A 669 -19.45 12.39 6.29
C GLU A 669 -18.47 13.31 5.52
N PHE A 670 -17.49 12.73 4.82
CA PHE A 670 -16.56 13.48 3.97
C PHE A 670 -17.29 14.31 2.90
N PHE A 671 -18.20 13.69 2.14
CA PHE A 671 -18.91 14.40 1.07
C PHE A 671 -20.02 15.32 1.57
N GLU A 672 -20.75 14.94 2.62
CA GLU A 672 -21.75 15.81 3.26
C GLU A 672 -21.09 17.11 3.77
N TRP A 673 -19.91 16.98 4.38
CA TRP A 673 -19.14 18.13 4.85
C TRP A 673 -18.76 19.06 3.69
N LEU A 674 -18.13 18.52 2.64
CA LEU A 674 -17.68 19.30 1.48
C LEU A 674 -18.85 19.95 0.73
N GLU A 675 -19.98 19.26 0.59
CA GLU A 675 -21.15 19.80 -0.10
C GLU A 675 -21.67 21.09 0.56
N THR A 676 -21.62 21.15 1.90
CA THR A 676 -22.10 22.31 2.66
C THR A 676 -21.35 23.60 2.31
N ASP A 677 -20.04 23.54 2.05
CA ASP A 677 -19.22 24.74 1.80
C ASP A 677 -18.95 25.00 0.32
N LEU A 678 -18.97 23.95 -0.51
CA LEU A 678 -18.49 24.03 -1.90
C LEU A 678 -19.61 23.91 -2.94
N LYS A 679 -20.85 23.60 -2.53
CA LYS A 679 -21.97 23.41 -3.46
C LYS A 679 -23.27 24.11 -3.04
N ARG A 680 -23.43 24.46 -1.77
CA ARG A 680 -24.63 25.10 -1.25
C ARG A 680 -24.46 26.59 -1.05
#